data_AF-K0VTC7-F1
#
_entry.id   AF-K0VTC7-F1
#
_cell.length_a   1.000
_cell.length_b   1.000
_cell.length_c   1.000
_cell.angle_alpha   90.00
_cell.angle_beta   90.00
_cell.angle_gamma   90.00
#
_symmetry.space_group_name_H-M   'P 1'
#
loop_
_entity.id
_entity.type
_entity.pdbx_description
1 polymer ?
#
loop_
_entity_poly.entity_id
_entity_poly.type
_entity_poly.pdbx_seq_one_letter_code
_entity_poly.pdbx_strand_id
1 'polypeptide(L)'
;MTGAVSGLVAAYYTLRVQLGLAEPWPALICGTFILLFILLYVLPEWRSEIKMDRLEREGINGILKEPSYFRLTPYQADDATAFNRPDNAAASVLKWIESTSHPILYFWGQSGSGKSSLLNAAVVPTLLKGGWVVCSCRPHSDSLQAISTALRQQTAIWRKPPDYRYDTERILDEAVSRVRQSGKGLILIIDQFEEVFVLGDDKARSALTRVLGDLQQNPRPGLLLLLALRAEYLTDVMTLGLPGPALGSNENAYEVRPFTRAAGQDFIEHSGLLLGEDLVEEILGEAAEIEDMPDRVRPIVLNLLGLVVSSFHGALPKGVKAGRLLSGYVERSLKNPLIKDVSLRVLRPLVTDVGTKRTLSTAELSEQAKLDPSVVRGCLIAIANDGLVRILSGNEERWEVAHDFIARLMQPMFRDRRDAAWYSVRTWLPLAALTIWLLTFIVLSLVYPRLHDDYILRELASVGLVPGPPAKTGNTLVQNGLAIQDEKAFWNVASQANYLSTPVVSLTIDAKLTGRGVPDFPKLKKLDLNLSTLEDFPNLPNLLWLRLSGDRLESLKGLPSLPALRKFELIDTRVTNFVGMPSMPALQEMTIDFNDIRGGGLSFEGMPLLPQLQKLQAPQALIESFKGLISQPELVRLELGSILIGGPGLDEGEDDHALDFGEFPPFPKLEALNLYLRKPLNLARLSKLSALKSIELQGDKIVGLEGLASAPSLNELKLSVKGSFLVKDVPALPSLTSLRVDADKLIFFDMADFPVLEKAQFDGILADLPNISAGSPLTELRLVSGREITSLDDFPDLKHLSNLDLRYLKLGKLSKLPPLENLMTIYLPGNKLADYSGLEGHRKLNHIYVYEDIDPKIVPSDVYEAIPQTLRQFVSAATWQD
;
A
#
# COMPACT_ATOMS: atom_id res chain seq x y z
N MET A 1 -20.26 17.02 5.56
CA MET A 1 -18.94 16.63 6.12
C MET A 1 -19.04 15.43 7.07
N THR A 2 -19.94 15.43 8.07
CA THR A 2 -20.10 14.32 9.03
C THR A 2 -20.42 12.96 8.39
N GLY A 3 -21.23 12.91 7.34
CA GLY A 3 -21.56 11.67 6.61
C GLY A 3 -20.43 11.09 5.74
N ALA A 4 -19.50 11.93 5.27
CA ALA A 4 -18.35 11.49 4.46
C ALA A 4 -17.24 10.91 5.34
N VAL A 5 -17.04 11.50 6.53
CA VAL A 5 -16.09 11.02 7.52
C VAL A 5 -16.55 9.69 8.12
N SER A 6 -17.85 9.54 8.44
CA SER A 6 -18.40 8.28 8.94
C SER A 6 -18.36 7.16 7.88
N GLY A 7 -18.60 7.47 6.61
CA GLY A 7 -18.47 6.52 5.50
C GLY A 7 -17.03 6.01 5.31
N LEU A 8 -16.03 6.89 5.44
CA LEU A 8 -14.61 6.52 5.36
C LEU A 8 -14.16 5.67 6.54
N VAL A 9 -14.61 5.98 7.76
CA VAL A 9 -14.33 5.16 8.96
C VAL A 9 -14.99 3.78 8.85
N ALA A 10 -16.23 3.70 8.35
CA ALA A 10 -16.92 2.43 8.13
C ALA A 10 -16.21 1.58 7.06
N ALA A 11 -15.84 2.17 5.92
CA ALA A 11 -15.08 1.48 4.89
C ALA A 11 -13.72 0.95 5.40
N TYR A 12 -13.04 1.72 6.26
CA TYR A 12 -11.80 1.33 6.92
C TYR A 12 -11.97 0.08 7.82
N TYR A 13 -13.00 0.03 8.67
CA TYR A 13 -13.26 -1.13 9.52
C TYR A 13 -13.62 -2.38 8.70
N THR A 14 -14.39 -2.22 7.62
CA THR A 14 -14.74 -3.33 6.72
C THR A 14 -13.51 -3.89 6.00
N LEU A 15 -12.61 -3.03 5.53
CA LEU A 15 -11.38 -3.45 4.85
C LEU A 15 -10.39 -4.13 5.82
N ARG A 16 -10.29 -3.65 7.06
CA ARG A 16 -9.47 -4.26 8.12
C ARG A 16 -9.91 -5.69 8.42
N VAL A 17 -11.22 -5.90 8.52
CA VAL A 17 -11.81 -7.23 8.79
C VAL A 17 -11.61 -8.17 7.59
N GLN A 18 -11.72 -7.67 6.36
CA GLN A 18 -11.50 -8.49 5.16
C GLN A 18 -10.03 -8.87 4.93
N LEU A 19 -9.06 -8.05 5.37
CA LEU A 19 -7.63 -8.27 5.11
C LEU A 19 -6.86 -8.91 6.27
N GLY A 20 -7.47 -9.11 7.44
CA GLY A 20 -6.84 -9.83 8.56
C GLY A 20 -5.60 -9.16 9.17
N LEU A 21 -5.45 -7.84 9.04
CA LEU A 21 -4.27 -7.09 9.48
C LEU A 21 -4.23 -6.96 11.02
N ALA A 22 -3.21 -7.54 11.65
CA ALA A 22 -3.06 -7.66 13.11
C ALA A 22 -2.47 -6.41 13.82
N GLU A 23 -1.77 -5.53 13.11
CA GLU A 23 -0.97 -4.44 13.69
C GLU A 23 -1.45 -3.03 13.24
N PRO A 24 -1.25 -1.95 14.05
CA PRO A 24 -1.86 -0.62 13.85
C PRO A 24 -1.21 0.26 12.77
N TRP A 25 -0.06 -0.13 12.21
CA TRP A 25 0.73 0.72 11.31
C TRP A 25 0.06 1.00 9.94
N PRO A 26 -0.64 0.05 9.29
CA PRO A 26 -1.44 0.33 8.11
C PRO A 26 -2.56 1.35 8.38
N ALA A 27 -3.11 1.36 9.61
CA ALA A 27 -4.16 2.30 10.01
C ALA A 27 -3.65 3.73 10.15
N LEU A 28 -2.44 3.92 10.68
CA LEU A 28 -1.77 5.21 10.78
C LEU A 28 -1.47 5.82 9.39
N ILE A 29 -1.09 4.96 8.43
CA ILE A 29 -0.83 5.38 7.05
C ILE A 29 -2.12 5.78 6.32
N CYS A 30 -3.25 5.08 6.55
CA CYS A 30 -4.56 5.49 6.01
C CYS A 30 -5.05 6.81 6.62
N GLY A 31 -4.93 6.97 7.94
CA GLY A 31 -5.42 8.16 8.65
C GLY A 31 -4.69 9.44 8.25
N THR A 32 -3.38 9.36 8.04
CA THR A 32 -2.54 10.52 7.64
C THR A 32 -2.88 11.03 6.24
N PHE A 33 -3.16 10.15 5.27
CA PHE A 33 -3.56 10.55 3.92
C PHE A 33 -4.90 11.32 3.91
N ILE A 34 -5.91 10.82 4.63
CA ILE A 34 -7.23 11.46 4.71
C ILE A 34 -7.12 12.86 5.32
N LEU A 35 -6.34 13.00 6.39
CA LEU A 35 -6.11 14.30 7.05
C LEU A 35 -5.46 15.31 6.09
N LEU A 36 -4.40 14.90 5.38
CA LEU A 36 -3.69 15.76 4.43
C LEU A 36 -4.58 16.14 3.23
N PHE A 37 -5.39 15.21 2.72
CA PHE A 37 -6.34 15.49 1.64
C PHE A 37 -7.38 16.54 2.05
N ILE A 38 -7.91 16.45 3.28
CA ILE A 38 -8.86 17.43 3.80
C ILE A 38 -8.22 18.81 3.95
N LEU A 39 -7.03 18.87 4.57
CA LEU A 39 -6.35 20.14 4.86
C LEU A 39 -5.84 20.85 3.60
N LEU A 40 -5.28 20.11 2.64
CA LEU A 40 -4.61 20.68 1.48
C LEU A 40 -5.52 20.87 0.26
N TYR A 41 -6.63 20.13 0.18
CA TYR A 41 -7.52 20.16 -0.99
C TYR A 41 -8.96 20.58 -0.65
N VAL A 42 -9.63 19.88 0.25
CA VAL A 42 -11.07 20.11 0.52
C VAL A 42 -11.31 21.49 1.15
N LEU A 43 -10.55 21.85 2.19
CA LEU A 43 -10.76 23.10 2.92
C LEU A 43 -10.47 24.34 2.06
N PRO A 44 -9.39 24.39 1.24
CA PRO A 44 -9.15 25.50 0.33
C PRO A 44 -10.18 25.61 -0.81
N GLU A 45 -10.66 24.50 -1.37
CA GLU A 45 -11.65 24.49 -2.45
C GLU A 45 -13.01 25.01 -1.94
N TRP A 46 -13.46 24.49 -0.80
CA TRP A 46 -14.70 24.94 -0.15
C TRP A 46 -14.70 26.44 0.18
N ARG A 47 -13.57 26.98 0.62
CA ARG A 47 -13.41 28.43 0.84
C ARG A 47 -13.48 29.23 -0.47
N SER A 48 -13.02 28.67 -1.59
CA SER A 48 -13.08 29.32 -2.90
C SER A 48 -14.54 29.41 -3.39
N GLU A 49 -15.32 28.33 -3.27
CA GLU A 49 -16.74 28.31 -3.65
C GLU A 49 -17.55 29.36 -2.88
N ILE A 50 -17.38 29.44 -1.55
CA ILE A 50 -18.10 30.44 -0.72
C ILE A 50 -17.85 31.88 -1.19
N LYS A 51 -16.62 32.19 -1.65
CA LYS A 51 -16.31 33.54 -2.14
C LYS A 51 -17.00 33.83 -3.47
N MET A 52 -17.07 32.85 -4.38
CA MET A 52 -17.71 32.99 -5.69
C MET A 52 -19.22 33.23 -5.53
N ASP A 53 -19.88 32.48 -4.64
CA ASP A 53 -21.31 32.69 -4.31
C ASP A 53 -21.58 34.10 -3.77
N ARG A 54 -20.65 34.64 -2.96
CA ARG A 54 -20.78 35.99 -2.41
C ARG A 54 -20.63 37.07 -3.49
N LEU A 55 -19.69 36.87 -4.42
CA LEU A 55 -19.47 37.76 -5.56
C LEU A 55 -20.64 37.76 -6.53
N GLU A 56 -21.22 36.60 -6.81
CA GLU A 56 -22.43 36.47 -7.64
C GLU A 56 -23.59 37.26 -7.01
N ARG A 57 -23.82 37.14 -5.69
CA ARG A 57 -24.84 37.92 -4.98
C ARG A 57 -24.58 39.43 -5.05
N GLU A 58 -23.33 39.86 -4.92
CA GLU A 58 -22.94 41.27 -5.09
C GLU A 58 -23.10 41.74 -6.54
N GLY A 59 -22.89 40.88 -7.53
CA GLY A 59 -23.15 41.18 -8.93
C GLY A 59 -24.62 41.35 -9.26
N ILE A 60 -25.50 40.60 -8.59
CA ILE A 60 -26.95 40.67 -8.80
C ILE A 60 -27.56 41.86 -8.06
N ASN A 61 -27.19 42.07 -6.78
CA ASN A 61 -27.86 43.01 -5.89
C ASN A 61 -27.03 44.25 -5.52
N GLY A 62 -25.76 44.31 -5.91
CA GLY A 62 -24.85 45.39 -5.54
C GLY A 62 -25.17 46.69 -6.26
N ILE A 63 -25.05 47.80 -5.51
CA ILE A 63 -25.24 49.17 -6.00
C ILE A 63 -23.93 49.94 -5.79
N LEU A 64 -23.60 50.83 -6.72
CA LEU A 64 -22.45 51.73 -6.59
C LEU A 64 -22.71 52.77 -5.48
N LYS A 65 -21.71 53.03 -4.64
CA LYS A 65 -21.78 54.10 -3.64
C LYS A 65 -21.90 55.47 -4.32
N GLU A 66 -22.62 56.39 -3.69
CA GLU A 66 -22.69 57.79 -4.16
C GLU A 66 -21.29 58.44 -4.16
N PRO A 67 -20.99 59.32 -5.14
CA PRO A 67 -19.67 59.94 -5.23
C PRO A 67 -19.35 60.83 -4.03
N SER A 68 -18.26 60.56 -3.31
CA SER A 68 -17.75 61.38 -2.22
C SER A 68 -17.10 62.68 -2.71
N TYR A 69 -16.69 63.58 -1.80
CA TYR A 69 -15.93 64.79 -2.15
C TYR A 69 -14.71 64.46 -3.04
N PHE A 70 -13.84 63.58 -2.57
CA PHE A 70 -12.80 63.03 -3.43
C PHE A 70 -13.40 62.01 -4.39
N ARG A 71 -13.23 62.24 -5.70
CA ARG A 71 -13.80 61.40 -6.76
C ARG A 71 -13.02 61.51 -8.06
N LEU A 72 -13.04 60.45 -8.87
CA LEU A 72 -12.41 60.45 -10.21
C LEU A 72 -13.41 60.69 -11.35
N THR A 73 -14.70 60.80 -11.02
CA THR A 73 -15.76 61.20 -11.94
C THR A 73 -15.89 62.73 -11.96
N PRO A 74 -16.22 63.35 -13.10
CA PRO A 74 -16.49 64.78 -13.14
C PRO A 74 -17.68 65.16 -12.27
N TYR A 75 -17.58 66.30 -11.58
CA TYR A 75 -18.71 66.90 -10.87
C TYR A 75 -19.78 67.34 -11.87
N GLN A 76 -21.05 67.11 -11.55
CA GLN A 76 -22.21 67.46 -12.36
C GLN A 76 -22.94 68.68 -11.79
N ALA A 77 -23.99 69.14 -12.47
CA ALA A 77 -24.78 70.29 -12.04
C ALA A 77 -25.41 70.09 -10.65
N ASP A 78 -25.81 68.85 -10.30
CA ASP A 78 -26.36 68.52 -8.98
C ASP A 78 -25.31 68.59 -7.86
N ASP A 79 -24.02 68.49 -8.21
CA ASP A 79 -22.92 68.60 -7.27
C ASP A 79 -22.47 70.05 -7.03
N ALA A 80 -23.15 71.05 -7.58
CA ALA A 80 -22.72 72.44 -7.55
C ALA A 80 -22.47 72.99 -6.13
N THR A 81 -23.16 72.46 -5.11
CA THR A 81 -22.97 72.84 -3.70
C THR A 81 -21.74 72.19 -3.05
N ALA A 82 -21.35 71.01 -3.52
CA ALA A 82 -20.19 70.26 -3.04
C ALA A 82 -18.91 70.57 -3.85
N PHE A 83 -19.05 71.12 -5.05
CA PHE A 83 -17.93 71.47 -5.92
C PHE A 83 -17.16 72.67 -5.35
N ASN A 84 -15.90 72.44 -5.00
CA ASN A 84 -14.98 73.51 -4.62
C ASN A 84 -13.78 73.56 -5.58
N ARG A 85 -13.45 74.78 -6.02
CA ARG A 85 -12.26 75.07 -6.81
C ARG A 85 -11.62 76.38 -6.31
N PRO A 86 -10.60 76.32 -5.44
CA PRO A 86 -10.14 77.47 -4.66
C PRO A 86 -9.32 78.50 -5.45
N ASP A 87 -8.96 78.21 -6.70
CA ASP A 87 -8.18 79.10 -7.59
C ASP A 87 -9.01 80.20 -8.28
N ASN A 88 -10.28 80.36 -7.90
CA ASN A 88 -11.23 81.31 -8.50
C ASN A 88 -11.41 81.16 -10.03
N ALA A 89 -11.11 79.98 -10.60
CA ALA A 89 -11.23 79.76 -12.04
C ALA A 89 -12.68 79.88 -12.54
N ALA A 90 -13.68 79.51 -11.72
CA ALA A 90 -15.09 79.61 -12.12
C ALA A 90 -15.49 81.05 -12.46
N ALA A 91 -15.19 82.01 -11.57
CA ALA A 91 -15.47 83.41 -11.79
C ALA A 91 -14.68 83.98 -12.98
N SER A 92 -13.42 83.55 -13.14
CA SER A 92 -12.54 83.98 -14.22
C SER A 92 -13.05 83.53 -15.60
N VAL A 93 -13.52 82.28 -15.71
CA VAL A 93 -14.09 81.73 -16.95
C VAL A 93 -15.42 82.41 -17.30
N LEU A 94 -16.27 82.66 -16.31
CA LEU A 94 -17.55 83.36 -16.54
C LEU A 94 -17.31 84.78 -17.06
N LYS A 95 -16.41 85.53 -16.40
CA LYS A 95 -16.01 86.88 -16.85
C LYS A 95 -15.44 86.85 -18.27
N TRP A 96 -14.62 85.84 -18.60
CA TRP A 96 -14.07 85.66 -19.94
C TRP A 96 -15.17 85.43 -20.98
N ILE A 97 -16.11 84.52 -20.71
CA ILE A 97 -17.26 84.25 -21.59
C ILE A 97 -18.13 85.50 -21.79
N GLU A 98 -18.36 86.29 -20.75
CA GLU A 98 -19.16 87.52 -20.83
C GLU A 98 -18.46 88.67 -21.58
N SER A 99 -17.14 88.74 -21.53
CA SER A 99 -16.35 89.84 -22.10
C SER A 99 -15.91 89.63 -23.56
N THR A 100 -16.10 88.43 -24.10
CA THR A 100 -15.57 88.08 -25.43
C THR A 100 -16.44 88.62 -26.58
N SER A 101 -15.79 89.02 -27.67
CA SER A 101 -16.44 89.33 -28.95
C SER A 101 -16.28 88.22 -29.98
N HIS A 102 -15.66 87.09 -29.62
CA HIS A 102 -15.39 85.99 -30.55
C HIS A 102 -16.52 84.95 -30.54
N PRO A 103 -17.01 84.49 -31.70
CA PRO A 103 -18.09 83.50 -31.77
C PRO A 103 -17.64 82.07 -31.41
N ILE A 104 -16.33 81.79 -31.48
CA ILE A 104 -15.73 80.49 -31.19
C ILE A 104 -14.66 80.68 -30.12
N LEU A 105 -14.79 79.92 -29.04
CA LEU A 105 -13.92 79.94 -27.87
C LEU A 105 -13.29 78.57 -27.62
N TYR A 106 -12.06 78.58 -27.15
CA TYR A 106 -11.28 77.38 -26.83
C TYR A 106 -11.06 77.27 -25.33
N PHE A 107 -11.65 76.26 -24.71
CA PHE A 107 -11.50 75.97 -23.29
C PHE A 107 -10.57 74.78 -23.10
N TRP A 108 -9.32 75.02 -22.77
CA TRP A 108 -8.30 73.98 -22.89
C TRP A 108 -7.51 73.78 -21.61
N GLY A 109 -6.77 72.68 -21.52
CA GLY A 109 -5.92 72.37 -20.39
C GLY A 109 -5.53 70.90 -20.34
N GLN A 110 -4.55 70.55 -19.52
CA GLN A 110 -4.09 69.17 -19.35
C GLN A 110 -5.24 68.23 -18.93
N SER A 111 -5.14 66.95 -19.28
CA SER A 111 -6.08 65.94 -18.74
C SER A 111 -5.99 65.91 -17.22
N GLY A 112 -7.12 65.87 -16.51
CA GLY A 112 -7.16 65.88 -15.03
C GLY A 112 -7.13 67.26 -14.36
N SER A 113 -7.04 68.36 -15.13
CA SER A 113 -7.10 69.76 -14.62
C SER A 113 -8.49 70.21 -14.12
N GLY A 114 -9.51 69.37 -14.25
CA GLY A 114 -10.87 69.67 -13.81
C GLY A 114 -11.73 70.44 -14.81
N LYS A 115 -11.43 70.41 -16.12
CA LYS A 115 -12.20 71.10 -17.18
C LYS A 115 -13.70 70.77 -17.13
N SER A 116 -14.07 69.49 -17.28
CA SER A 116 -15.47 69.08 -17.32
C SER A 116 -16.17 69.32 -15.97
N SER A 117 -15.49 69.11 -14.84
CA SER A 117 -16.05 69.45 -13.52
C SER A 117 -16.32 70.95 -13.37
N LEU A 118 -15.39 71.81 -13.82
CA LEU A 118 -15.54 73.26 -13.79
C LEU A 118 -16.70 73.72 -14.69
N LEU A 119 -16.80 73.15 -15.90
CA LEU A 119 -17.91 73.43 -16.81
C LEU A 119 -19.25 73.01 -16.20
N ASN A 120 -19.39 71.74 -15.83
CA ASN A 120 -20.67 71.15 -15.47
C ASN A 120 -21.19 71.60 -14.10
N ALA A 121 -20.30 71.77 -13.10
CA ALA A 121 -20.70 72.05 -11.73
C ALA A 121 -20.71 73.55 -11.37
N ALA A 122 -19.98 74.39 -12.11
CA ALA A 122 -19.89 75.82 -11.81
C ALA A 122 -20.29 76.74 -12.98
N VAL A 123 -19.70 76.57 -14.16
CA VAL A 123 -19.93 77.50 -15.29
C VAL A 123 -21.34 77.34 -15.85
N VAL A 124 -21.75 76.13 -16.23
CA VAL A 124 -23.08 75.85 -16.81
C VAL A 124 -24.21 76.26 -15.87
N PRO A 125 -24.23 75.88 -14.58
CA PRO A 125 -25.27 76.32 -13.65
C PRO A 125 -25.35 77.85 -13.51
N THR A 126 -24.21 78.55 -13.57
CA THR A 126 -24.16 80.01 -13.46
C THR A 126 -24.64 80.70 -14.73
N LEU A 127 -24.27 80.19 -15.92
CA LEU A 127 -24.77 80.70 -17.21
C LEU A 127 -26.29 80.53 -17.33
N LEU A 128 -26.83 79.38 -16.90
CA LEU A 128 -28.27 79.14 -16.87
C LEU A 128 -29.00 80.15 -15.96
N LYS A 129 -28.44 80.44 -14.77
CA LYS A 129 -28.95 81.49 -13.87
C LYS A 129 -28.82 82.89 -14.49
N GLY A 130 -27.77 83.14 -15.27
CA GLY A 130 -27.53 84.37 -16.01
C GLY A 130 -28.39 84.55 -17.27
N GLY A 131 -29.33 83.64 -17.55
CA GLY A 131 -30.29 83.77 -18.65
C GLY A 131 -29.82 83.20 -19.98
N TRP A 132 -28.67 82.53 -20.04
CA TRP A 132 -28.24 81.79 -21.23
C TRP A 132 -29.04 80.50 -21.41
N VAL A 133 -29.25 80.10 -22.66
CA VAL A 133 -29.62 78.73 -23.00
C VAL A 133 -28.34 77.96 -23.27
N VAL A 134 -28.09 76.91 -22.49
CA VAL A 134 -26.87 76.09 -22.60
C VAL A 134 -27.20 74.76 -23.25
N CYS A 135 -26.53 74.42 -24.35
CA CYS A 135 -26.55 73.10 -24.95
C CYS A 135 -25.17 72.49 -24.81
N SER A 136 -25.04 71.37 -24.10
CA SER A 136 -23.77 70.66 -23.94
C SER A 136 -23.84 69.30 -24.62
N CYS A 137 -22.79 68.91 -25.35
CA CYS A 137 -22.70 67.60 -25.98
C CYS A 137 -21.27 67.07 -25.94
N ARG A 138 -21.13 65.75 -26.19
CA ARG A 138 -19.84 65.08 -26.37
C ARG A 138 -19.82 64.39 -27.73
N PRO A 139 -18.81 64.64 -28.58
CA PRO A 139 -18.79 64.19 -29.96
C PRO A 139 -18.92 62.68 -30.18
N HIS A 140 -18.35 61.84 -29.31
CA HIS A 140 -18.26 60.39 -29.51
C HIS A 140 -17.87 60.04 -30.97
N SER A 141 -18.53 59.08 -31.62
CA SER A 141 -18.24 58.66 -33.00
C SER A 141 -18.93 59.48 -34.11
N ASP A 142 -20.03 60.19 -33.79
CA ASP A 142 -20.73 61.08 -34.73
C ASP A 142 -21.04 62.43 -34.06
N SER A 143 -20.18 63.41 -34.33
CA SER A 143 -20.21 64.72 -33.69
C SER A 143 -21.43 65.56 -34.07
N LEU A 144 -21.91 65.44 -35.30
CA LEU A 144 -23.07 66.21 -35.76
C LEU A 144 -24.36 65.65 -35.16
N GLN A 145 -24.47 64.33 -35.05
CA GLN A 145 -25.59 63.70 -34.36
C GLN A 145 -25.61 64.08 -32.86
N ALA A 146 -24.45 64.16 -32.20
CA ALA A 146 -24.37 64.60 -30.81
C ALA A 146 -24.86 66.05 -30.63
N ILE A 147 -24.43 66.97 -31.49
CA ILE A 147 -24.87 68.38 -31.48
C ILE A 147 -26.38 68.47 -31.74
N SER A 148 -26.87 67.81 -32.79
CA SER A 148 -28.29 67.77 -33.15
C SER A 148 -29.14 67.23 -31.99
N THR A 149 -28.69 66.16 -31.33
CA THR A 149 -29.38 65.55 -30.19
C THR A 149 -29.45 66.50 -29.00
N ALA A 150 -28.33 67.13 -28.64
CA ALA A 150 -28.28 68.09 -27.53
C ALA A 150 -29.16 69.33 -27.79
N LEU A 151 -29.19 69.84 -29.01
CA LEU A 151 -30.07 70.94 -29.39
C LEU A 151 -31.54 70.54 -29.31
N ARG A 152 -31.93 69.34 -29.79
CA ARG A 152 -33.32 68.86 -29.77
C ARG A 152 -33.82 68.54 -28.36
N GLN A 153 -32.96 68.05 -27.48
CA GLN A 153 -33.29 67.72 -26.10
C GLN A 153 -33.42 68.96 -25.20
N GLN A 154 -32.95 70.12 -25.65
CA GLN A 154 -33.01 71.34 -24.84
C GLN A 154 -34.44 71.90 -24.80
N THR A 155 -35.12 71.65 -23.68
CA THR A 155 -36.51 72.07 -23.40
C THR A 155 -36.67 73.59 -23.38
N ALA A 156 -35.60 74.34 -23.11
CA ALA A 156 -35.61 75.80 -23.19
C ALA A 156 -35.75 76.34 -24.63
N ILE A 157 -35.44 75.54 -25.67
CA ILE A 157 -35.53 75.92 -27.08
C ILE A 157 -36.85 75.41 -27.69
N TRP A 158 -37.23 74.16 -27.36
CA TRP A 158 -38.36 73.48 -28.00
C TRP A 158 -39.39 72.99 -26.98
N ARG A 159 -40.67 73.32 -27.23
CA ARG A 159 -41.79 72.54 -26.66
C ARG A 159 -41.99 71.21 -27.39
N LYS A 160 -41.75 71.21 -28.71
CA LYS A 160 -41.73 70.03 -29.57
C LYS A 160 -40.56 70.18 -30.56
N PRO A 161 -39.54 69.29 -30.52
CA PRO A 161 -38.36 69.42 -31.37
C PRO A 161 -38.66 69.07 -32.84
N PRO A 162 -37.91 69.62 -33.82
CA PRO A 162 -38.03 69.26 -35.23
C PRO A 162 -37.66 67.80 -35.50
N ASP A 163 -38.18 67.22 -36.59
CA ASP A 163 -38.03 65.79 -36.95
C ASP A 163 -37.03 65.53 -38.10
N TYR A 164 -36.35 66.56 -38.61
CA TYR A 164 -35.30 66.39 -39.62
C TYR A 164 -34.03 65.79 -38.99
N ARG A 165 -33.93 64.46 -38.95
CA ARG A 165 -32.90 63.72 -38.18
C ARG A 165 -31.44 63.92 -38.64
N TYR A 166 -31.18 64.53 -39.80
CA TYR A 166 -29.85 64.60 -40.41
C TYR A 166 -29.41 66.00 -40.86
N ASP A 167 -30.17 67.05 -40.50
CA ASP A 167 -29.87 68.43 -40.90
C ASP A 167 -29.51 69.30 -39.68
N THR A 168 -28.28 69.13 -39.21
CA THR A 168 -27.76 69.80 -38.00
C THR A 168 -27.64 71.31 -38.19
N GLU A 169 -27.29 71.77 -39.39
CA GLU A 169 -27.18 73.20 -39.73
C GLU A 169 -28.53 73.89 -39.59
N ARG A 170 -29.59 73.32 -40.18
CA ARG A 170 -30.94 73.87 -40.04
C ARG A 170 -31.44 73.86 -38.60
N ILE A 171 -31.20 72.78 -37.85
CA ILE A 171 -31.58 72.70 -36.43
C ILE A 171 -30.87 73.79 -35.62
N LEU A 172 -29.58 74.03 -35.89
CA LEU A 172 -28.80 75.08 -35.24
C LEU A 172 -29.35 76.47 -35.56
N ASP A 173 -29.60 76.78 -36.83
CA ASP A 173 -30.11 78.10 -37.24
C ASP A 173 -31.52 78.39 -36.69
N GLU A 174 -32.40 77.38 -36.68
CA GLU A 174 -33.72 77.48 -36.05
C GLU A 174 -33.61 77.65 -34.52
N ALA A 175 -32.69 76.92 -33.87
CA ALA A 175 -32.43 77.04 -32.43
C ALA A 175 -31.97 78.45 -32.06
N VAL A 176 -30.96 78.99 -32.78
CA VAL A 176 -30.42 80.33 -32.55
C VAL A 176 -31.51 81.38 -32.75
N SER A 177 -32.28 81.27 -33.82
CA SER A 177 -33.37 82.20 -34.12
C SER A 177 -34.41 82.25 -33.00
N ARG A 178 -34.82 81.09 -32.47
CA ARG A 178 -35.79 81.00 -31.36
C ARG A 178 -35.24 81.54 -30.05
N VAL A 179 -34.01 81.18 -29.70
CA VAL A 179 -33.37 81.67 -28.48
C VAL A 179 -33.22 83.20 -28.53
N ARG A 180 -32.84 83.75 -29.69
CA ARG A 180 -32.73 85.20 -29.90
C ARG A 180 -34.07 85.92 -29.80
N GLN A 181 -35.16 85.36 -30.32
CA GLN A 181 -36.51 85.93 -30.15
C GLN A 181 -36.94 86.02 -28.69
N SER A 182 -36.40 85.16 -27.82
CA SER A 182 -36.64 85.21 -26.37
C SER A 182 -35.74 86.23 -25.62
N GLY A 183 -34.90 86.98 -26.33
CA GLY A 183 -33.97 87.95 -25.75
C GLY A 183 -32.76 87.31 -25.05
N LYS A 184 -32.50 86.03 -25.29
CA LYS A 184 -31.42 85.25 -24.66
C LYS A 184 -30.30 84.92 -25.66
N GLY A 185 -29.13 84.54 -25.14
CA GLY A 185 -28.04 83.94 -25.91
C GLY A 185 -28.05 82.41 -25.83
N LEU A 186 -27.58 81.75 -26.89
CA LEU A 186 -27.34 80.31 -26.93
C LEU A 186 -25.83 80.05 -26.84
N ILE A 187 -25.40 79.25 -25.87
CA ILE A 187 -24.05 78.72 -25.81
C ILE A 187 -24.06 77.21 -26.10
N LEU A 188 -23.32 76.80 -27.13
CA LEU A 188 -23.09 75.41 -27.48
C LEU A 188 -21.72 74.99 -26.94
N ILE A 189 -21.71 74.12 -25.94
CA ILE A 189 -20.50 73.57 -25.33
C ILE A 189 -20.27 72.18 -25.93
N ILE A 190 -19.12 72.01 -26.55
CA ILE A 190 -18.66 70.69 -27.00
C ILE A 190 -17.57 70.26 -26.02
N ASP A 191 -17.95 69.47 -25.03
CA ASP A 191 -17.03 68.91 -24.04
C ASP A 191 -16.25 67.74 -24.65
N GLN A 192 -14.98 67.59 -24.28
CA GLN A 192 -14.06 66.60 -24.86
C GLN A 192 -13.99 66.65 -26.39
N PHE A 193 -13.87 67.84 -26.96
CA PHE A 193 -13.76 68.05 -28.41
C PHE A 193 -12.59 67.28 -29.03
N GLU A 194 -11.57 66.88 -28.25
CA GLU A 194 -10.51 66.01 -28.74
C GLU A 194 -11.01 64.67 -29.32
N GLU A 195 -12.19 64.19 -28.91
CA GLU A 195 -12.78 62.94 -29.43
C GLU A 195 -13.02 62.97 -30.94
N VAL A 196 -13.19 64.16 -31.53
CA VAL A 196 -13.31 64.34 -32.99
C VAL A 196 -12.07 63.84 -33.73
N PHE A 197 -10.88 63.96 -33.13
CA PHE A 197 -9.62 63.52 -33.69
C PHE A 197 -9.29 62.06 -33.37
N VAL A 198 -9.88 61.52 -32.28
CA VAL A 198 -9.57 60.16 -31.78
C VAL A 198 -10.58 59.12 -32.25
N LEU A 199 -11.88 59.43 -32.19
CA LEU A 199 -12.99 58.49 -32.41
C LEU A 199 -13.76 58.77 -33.70
N GLY A 200 -13.68 59.98 -34.25
CA GLY A 200 -14.42 60.39 -35.45
C GLY A 200 -13.83 59.81 -36.73
N ASP A 201 -14.68 59.19 -37.56
CA ASP A 201 -14.30 58.83 -38.92
C ASP A 201 -14.04 60.07 -39.79
N ASP A 202 -13.25 59.90 -40.86
CA ASP A 202 -12.84 61.04 -41.71
C ASP A 202 -14.04 61.76 -42.35
N LYS A 203 -15.18 61.07 -42.52
CA LYS A 203 -16.40 61.61 -43.12
C LYS A 203 -17.15 62.51 -42.14
N ALA A 204 -17.35 62.06 -40.91
CA ALA A 204 -17.96 62.81 -39.81
C ALA A 204 -17.11 64.02 -39.45
N ARG A 205 -15.77 63.86 -39.41
CA ARG A 205 -14.83 64.96 -39.18
C ARG A 205 -14.95 66.03 -40.27
N SER A 206 -14.92 65.63 -41.55
CA SER A 206 -15.07 66.55 -42.69
C SER A 206 -16.42 67.28 -42.67
N ALA A 207 -17.50 66.60 -42.24
CA ALA A 207 -18.81 67.21 -42.12
C ALA A 207 -18.87 68.25 -41.00
N LEU A 208 -18.31 67.93 -39.83
CA LEU A 208 -18.19 68.88 -38.72
C LEU A 208 -17.34 70.09 -39.10
N THR A 209 -16.19 69.88 -39.75
CA THR A 209 -15.32 70.96 -40.26
C THR A 209 -16.07 71.94 -41.14
N ARG A 210 -16.97 71.45 -42.01
CA ARG A 210 -17.80 72.31 -42.86
C ARG A 210 -18.74 73.20 -42.04
N VAL A 211 -19.44 72.61 -41.07
CA VAL A 211 -20.39 73.35 -40.21
C VAL A 211 -19.64 74.40 -39.37
N LEU A 212 -18.50 74.03 -38.78
CA LEU A 212 -17.71 74.95 -37.97
C LEU A 212 -17.05 76.06 -38.81
N GLY A 213 -16.61 75.73 -40.03
CA GLY A 213 -16.06 76.72 -40.98
C GLY A 213 -17.12 77.72 -41.45
N ASP A 214 -18.34 77.27 -41.71
CA ASP A 214 -19.45 78.17 -42.02
C ASP A 214 -19.83 79.06 -40.82
N LEU A 215 -19.78 78.53 -39.59
CA LEU A 215 -19.96 79.32 -38.36
C LEU A 215 -18.94 80.44 -38.18
N GLN A 216 -17.71 80.23 -38.65
CA GLN A 216 -16.67 81.25 -38.64
C GLN A 216 -16.89 82.31 -39.72
N GLN A 217 -17.23 81.91 -40.95
CA GLN A 217 -17.43 82.83 -42.06
C GLN A 217 -18.73 83.63 -41.93
N ASN A 218 -19.77 83.00 -41.39
CA ASN A 218 -21.10 83.56 -41.18
C ASN A 218 -21.49 83.45 -39.68
N PRO A 219 -20.97 84.30 -38.79
CA PRO A 219 -21.31 84.26 -37.37
C PRO A 219 -22.80 84.51 -37.15
N ARG A 220 -23.47 83.67 -36.34
CA ARG A 220 -24.87 83.88 -35.98
C ARG A 220 -24.96 84.75 -34.73
N PRO A 221 -25.56 85.96 -34.79
CA PRO A 221 -25.68 86.81 -33.61
C PRO A 221 -26.47 86.12 -32.49
N GLY A 222 -25.87 86.04 -31.30
CA GLY A 222 -26.47 85.37 -30.14
C GLY A 222 -26.08 83.90 -29.97
N LEU A 223 -25.22 83.34 -30.84
CA LEU A 223 -24.60 82.03 -30.68
C LEU A 223 -23.15 82.16 -30.23
N LEU A 224 -22.78 81.43 -29.18
CA LEU A 224 -21.41 81.25 -28.72
C LEU A 224 -21.04 79.77 -28.76
N LEU A 225 -19.95 79.41 -29.42
CA LEU A 225 -19.43 78.04 -29.46
C LEU A 225 -18.23 77.92 -28.52
N LEU A 226 -18.29 77.01 -27.55
CA LEU A 226 -17.22 76.73 -26.60
C LEU A 226 -16.69 75.30 -26.83
N LEU A 227 -15.48 75.20 -27.35
CA LEU A 227 -14.81 73.93 -27.62
C LEU A 227 -13.89 73.58 -26.45
N ALA A 228 -14.26 72.58 -25.66
CA ALA A 228 -13.42 72.14 -24.54
C ALA A 228 -12.53 70.97 -24.96
N LEU A 229 -11.21 71.13 -24.88
CA LEU A 229 -10.25 70.13 -25.37
C LEU A 229 -8.99 69.99 -24.51
N ARG A 230 -8.22 68.92 -24.75
CA ARG A 230 -6.89 68.77 -24.13
C ARG A 230 -5.84 69.62 -24.84
N ALA A 231 -4.84 70.05 -24.06
CA ALA A 231 -3.73 70.87 -24.55
C ALA A 231 -3.02 70.28 -25.78
N GLU A 232 -2.86 68.95 -25.83
CA GLU A 232 -2.19 68.24 -26.92
C GLU A 232 -2.90 68.32 -28.28
N TYR A 233 -4.21 68.61 -28.30
CA TYR A 233 -4.99 68.72 -29.54
C TYR A 233 -5.19 70.16 -30.04
N LEU A 234 -4.56 71.16 -29.40
CA LEU A 234 -4.69 72.56 -29.81
C LEU A 234 -4.18 72.81 -31.23
N THR A 235 -3.12 72.10 -31.64
CA THR A 235 -2.60 72.20 -33.00
C THR A 235 -3.52 71.51 -34.01
N ASP A 236 -4.15 70.39 -33.62
CA ASP A 236 -5.08 69.66 -34.48
C ASP A 236 -6.33 70.48 -34.81
N VAL A 237 -6.79 71.34 -33.90
CA VAL A 237 -7.88 72.30 -34.17
C VAL A 237 -7.57 73.20 -35.38
N MET A 238 -6.32 73.61 -35.58
CA MET A 238 -5.94 74.45 -36.72
C MET A 238 -6.12 73.73 -38.06
N THR A 239 -6.09 72.39 -38.07
CA THR A 239 -6.35 71.59 -39.28
C THR A 239 -7.82 71.59 -39.69
N LEU A 240 -8.73 72.01 -38.80
CA LEU A 240 -10.15 72.16 -39.09
C LEU A 240 -10.48 73.52 -39.75
N GLY A 241 -9.48 74.32 -40.10
CA GLY A 241 -9.68 75.63 -40.73
C GLY A 241 -10.31 76.69 -39.82
N LEU A 242 -10.37 76.42 -38.51
CA LEU A 242 -10.89 77.32 -37.48
C LEU A 242 -9.86 78.40 -37.08
N PRO A 243 -10.28 79.54 -36.49
CA PRO A 243 -9.32 80.55 -36.06
C PRO A 243 -8.47 79.96 -34.93
N GLY A 244 -7.14 80.07 -35.03
CA GLY A 244 -6.24 79.52 -34.02
C GLY A 244 -6.52 80.09 -32.61
N PRO A 245 -6.27 79.31 -31.55
CA PRO A 245 -6.36 79.81 -30.18
C PRO A 245 -5.28 80.88 -29.92
N ALA A 246 -5.69 82.08 -29.48
CA ALA A 246 -4.83 83.17 -29.06
C ALA A 246 -4.28 82.88 -27.66
N LEU A 247 -3.18 82.12 -27.62
CA LEU A 247 -2.56 81.68 -26.37
C LEU A 247 -1.96 82.87 -25.61
N GLY A 248 -2.31 83.00 -24.32
CA GLY A 248 -1.73 83.99 -23.41
C GLY A 248 -2.43 85.35 -23.33
N SER A 249 -3.31 85.69 -24.28
CA SER A 249 -4.09 86.96 -24.26
C SER A 249 -5.51 86.80 -23.71
N ASN A 250 -5.98 85.56 -23.46
CA ASN A 250 -7.35 85.23 -23.07
C ASN A 250 -8.43 85.84 -23.99
N GLU A 251 -8.12 86.09 -25.26
CA GLU A 251 -9.07 86.68 -26.23
C GLU A 251 -10.13 85.67 -26.66
N ASN A 252 -9.70 84.56 -27.30
CA ASN A 252 -10.58 83.47 -27.73
C ASN A 252 -10.20 82.10 -27.10
N ALA A 253 -9.21 82.05 -26.19
CA ALA A 253 -8.77 80.80 -25.57
C ALA A 253 -8.51 80.98 -24.07
N TYR A 254 -9.00 80.05 -23.25
CA TYR A 254 -8.80 80.03 -21.79
C TYR A 254 -8.18 78.72 -21.34
N GLU A 255 -7.08 78.81 -20.59
CA GLU A 255 -6.37 77.66 -20.03
C GLU A 255 -6.86 77.33 -18.61
N VAL A 256 -7.37 76.12 -18.42
CA VAL A 256 -7.63 75.54 -17.10
C VAL A 256 -6.34 74.95 -16.55
N ARG A 257 -5.71 75.72 -15.67
CA ARG A 257 -4.43 75.35 -15.06
C ARG A 257 -4.61 74.33 -13.92
N PRO A 258 -3.59 73.51 -13.64
CA PRO A 258 -3.48 72.76 -12.39
C PRO A 258 -3.46 73.71 -11.19
N PHE A 259 -3.85 73.22 -10.01
CA PHE A 259 -3.81 73.99 -8.77
C PHE A 259 -2.38 74.40 -8.44
N THR A 260 -2.21 75.61 -7.92
CA THR A 260 -1.02 75.96 -7.17
C THR A 260 -0.99 75.15 -5.88
N ARG A 261 0.18 75.02 -5.24
CA ARG A 261 0.30 74.33 -3.95
C ARG A 261 -0.72 74.81 -2.90
N ALA A 262 -0.90 76.13 -2.77
CA ALA A 262 -1.89 76.74 -1.86
C ALA A 262 -3.34 76.35 -2.23
N ALA A 263 -3.71 76.43 -3.51
CA ALA A 263 -5.03 75.98 -3.96
C ALA A 263 -5.24 74.46 -3.77
N GLY A 264 -4.17 73.66 -3.87
CA GLY A 264 -4.22 72.23 -3.58
C GLY A 264 -4.45 71.94 -2.10
N GLN A 265 -3.78 72.68 -1.22
CA GLN A 265 -4.01 72.62 0.23
C GLN A 265 -5.45 72.99 0.58
N ASP A 266 -5.93 74.15 0.10
CA ASP A 266 -7.32 74.59 0.31
C ASP A 266 -8.31 73.51 -0.18
N PHE A 267 -8.05 72.90 -1.34
CA PHE A 267 -8.91 71.84 -1.88
C PHE A 267 -8.98 70.62 -0.94
N ILE A 268 -7.86 70.22 -0.32
CA ILE A 268 -7.85 69.11 0.64
C ILE A 268 -8.58 69.49 1.93
N GLU A 269 -8.34 70.68 2.47
CA GLU A 269 -8.91 71.14 3.74
C GLU A 269 -10.44 71.29 3.67
N HIS A 270 -10.96 71.70 2.50
CA HIS A 270 -12.41 71.80 2.26
C HIS A 270 -13.11 70.44 2.10
N SER A 271 -12.39 69.32 2.16
CA SER A 271 -12.99 67.98 2.06
C SER A 271 -13.77 67.55 3.31
N GLY A 272 -13.57 68.23 4.44
CA GLY A 272 -14.13 67.84 5.73
C GLY A 272 -13.40 66.68 6.42
N LEU A 273 -12.29 66.18 5.86
CA LEU A 273 -11.42 65.22 6.54
C LEU A 273 -10.56 65.92 7.61
N LEU A 274 -10.47 65.34 8.79
CA LEU A 274 -9.55 65.78 9.85
C LEU A 274 -8.15 65.26 9.55
N LEU A 275 -7.38 66.00 8.76
CA LEU A 275 -6.00 65.68 8.41
C LEU A 275 -5.04 66.54 9.23
N GLY A 276 -4.01 65.93 9.82
CA GLY A 276 -2.93 66.68 10.46
C GLY A 276 -2.07 67.40 9.41
N GLU A 277 -1.47 68.53 9.79
CA GLU A 277 -0.65 69.37 8.89
C GLU A 277 0.47 68.56 8.19
N ASP A 278 1.15 67.68 8.92
CA ASP A 278 2.21 66.82 8.38
C ASP A 278 1.71 65.91 7.24
N LEU A 279 0.49 65.36 7.38
CA LEU A 279 -0.10 64.48 6.37
C LEU A 279 -0.54 65.25 5.12
N VAL A 280 -1.01 66.49 5.28
CA VAL A 280 -1.36 67.37 4.14
C VAL A 280 -0.11 67.71 3.33
N GLU A 281 0.98 68.06 4.01
CA GLU A 281 2.28 68.32 3.38
C GLU A 281 2.82 67.08 2.66
N GLU A 282 2.70 65.90 3.26
CA GLU A 282 3.07 64.61 2.65
C GLU A 282 2.24 64.30 1.39
N ILE A 283 0.92 64.50 1.43
CA ILE A 283 0.02 64.30 0.28
C ILE A 283 0.40 65.25 -0.86
N LEU A 284 0.60 66.53 -0.55
CA LEU A 284 0.98 67.53 -1.56
C LEU A 284 2.38 67.26 -2.13
N GLY A 285 3.31 66.75 -1.30
CA GLY A 285 4.63 66.29 -1.72
C GLY A 285 4.56 65.11 -2.69
N GLU A 286 3.85 64.02 -2.35
CA GLU A 286 3.68 62.87 -3.25
C GLU A 286 2.96 63.29 -4.54
N ALA A 287 1.95 64.17 -4.44
CA ALA A 287 1.22 64.64 -5.60
C ALA A 287 2.09 65.46 -6.57
N ALA A 288 2.98 66.31 -6.05
CA ALA A 288 3.95 67.08 -6.84
C ALA A 288 5.00 66.18 -7.49
N GLU A 289 5.48 65.14 -6.77
CA GLU A 289 6.41 64.13 -7.31
C GLU A 289 5.77 63.32 -8.45
N ILE A 290 4.51 62.90 -8.30
CA ILE A 290 3.77 62.15 -9.33
C ILE A 290 3.58 62.98 -10.60
N GLU A 291 3.34 64.28 -10.43
CA GLU A 291 3.08 65.21 -11.55
C GLU A 291 4.35 65.73 -12.21
N ASP A 292 5.54 65.48 -11.63
CA ASP A 292 6.81 66.11 -12.03
C ASP A 292 6.67 67.66 -12.09
N MET A 293 5.89 68.22 -11.17
CA MET A 293 5.56 69.64 -11.08
C MET A 293 5.71 70.11 -9.63
N PRO A 294 6.82 70.80 -9.26
CA PRO A 294 7.13 71.11 -7.86
C PRO A 294 6.12 72.07 -7.20
N ASP A 295 5.55 73.01 -7.96
CA ASP A 295 4.66 74.06 -7.41
C ASP A 295 3.17 73.87 -7.78
N ARG A 296 2.84 72.81 -8.52
CA ARG A 296 1.51 72.61 -9.10
C ARG A 296 1.07 71.16 -9.05
N VAL A 297 -0.22 70.96 -8.82
CA VAL A 297 -0.81 69.62 -8.78
C VAL A 297 -2.15 69.61 -9.51
N ARG A 298 -2.37 68.59 -10.33
CA ARG A 298 -3.67 68.42 -11.00
C ARG A 298 -4.72 67.93 -10.00
N PRO A 299 -5.95 68.46 -10.03
CA PRO A 299 -7.05 68.02 -9.17
C PRO A 299 -7.30 66.51 -9.18
N ILE A 300 -7.06 65.82 -10.30
CA ILE A 300 -7.26 64.36 -10.38
C ILE A 300 -6.36 63.57 -9.43
N VAL A 301 -5.11 64.01 -9.21
CA VAL A 301 -4.17 63.34 -8.31
C VAL A 301 -4.55 63.60 -6.86
N LEU A 302 -4.96 64.83 -6.53
CA LEU A 302 -5.49 65.15 -5.19
C LEU A 302 -6.78 64.38 -4.88
N ASN A 303 -7.66 64.23 -5.87
CA ASN A 303 -8.85 63.37 -5.72
C ASN A 303 -8.48 61.91 -5.47
N LEU A 304 -7.45 61.39 -6.14
CA LEU A 304 -7.01 60.02 -5.93
C LEU A 304 -6.37 59.83 -4.55
N LEU A 305 -5.45 60.71 -4.14
CA LEU A 305 -4.83 60.67 -2.81
C LEU A 305 -5.87 60.88 -1.70
N GLY A 306 -6.82 61.79 -1.91
CA GLY A 306 -7.93 62.01 -1.00
C GLY A 306 -8.85 60.79 -0.87
N LEU A 307 -9.09 60.02 -1.95
CA LEU A 307 -9.79 58.73 -1.88
C LEU A 307 -9.02 57.72 -1.03
N VAL A 308 -7.69 57.64 -1.20
CA VAL A 308 -6.84 56.75 -0.40
C VAL A 308 -6.93 57.12 1.09
N VAL A 309 -6.78 58.39 1.42
CA VAL A 309 -6.80 58.85 2.82
C VAL A 309 -8.20 58.75 3.45
N SER A 310 -9.26 58.99 2.66
CA SER A 310 -10.65 58.75 3.06
C SER A 310 -10.91 57.27 3.41
N SER A 311 -10.32 56.34 2.64
CA SER A 311 -10.40 54.90 2.93
C SER A 311 -9.76 54.49 4.27
N PHE A 312 -8.90 55.34 4.82
CA PHE A 312 -8.28 55.18 6.13
C PHE A 312 -8.88 56.07 7.23
N HIS A 313 -10.08 56.63 7.01
CA HIS A 313 -10.74 57.53 7.98
C HIS A 313 -9.86 58.72 8.39
N GLY A 314 -9.00 59.21 7.50
CA GLY A 314 -8.16 60.38 7.74
C GLY A 314 -6.79 60.12 8.39
N ALA A 315 -6.43 58.87 8.70
CA ALA A 315 -5.11 58.55 9.29
C ALA A 315 -4.44 57.33 8.64
N LEU A 316 -3.17 57.47 8.21
CA LEU A 316 -2.43 56.37 7.60
C LEU A 316 -2.13 55.24 8.62
N PRO A 317 -2.36 53.96 8.27
CA PRO A 317 -1.98 52.82 9.11
C PRO A 317 -0.46 52.74 9.34
N LYS A 318 -0.03 52.24 10.50
CA LYS A 318 1.40 52.00 10.80
C LYS A 318 2.06 51.15 9.70
N GLY A 319 3.12 51.70 9.09
CA GLY A 319 3.92 51.03 8.05
C GLY A 319 3.62 51.47 6.62
N VAL A 320 2.58 52.27 6.40
CA VAL A 320 2.31 52.93 5.11
C VAL A 320 3.07 54.26 5.08
N LYS A 321 3.98 54.44 4.12
CA LYS A 321 4.74 55.69 3.93
C LYS A 321 4.13 56.50 2.78
N ALA A 322 4.14 57.83 2.92
CA ALA A 322 3.60 58.78 1.97
C ALA A 322 4.22 58.76 0.55
N GLY A 323 5.28 58.00 0.27
CA GLY A 323 5.85 57.90 -1.09
C GLY A 323 5.35 56.71 -1.92
N ARG A 324 4.36 55.94 -1.44
CA ARG A 324 3.77 54.79 -2.15
C ARG A 324 2.27 54.65 -1.92
N LEU A 325 1.57 55.70 -1.49
CA LEU A 325 0.17 55.59 -1.06
C LEU A 325 -0.70 55.05 -2.18
N LEU A 326 -0.49 55.54 -3.40
CA LEU A 326 -1.29 55.15 -4.57
C LEU A 326 -1.02 53.71 -5.03
N SER A 327 0.26 53.32 -5.15
CA SER A 327 0.60 51.94 -5.53
C SER A 327 0.15 50.92 -4.49
N GLY A 328 0.26 51.26 -3.20
CA GLY A 328 -0.16 50.40 -2.10
C GLY A 328 -1.67 50.29 -1.99
N TYR A 329 -2.40 51.38 -2.26
CA TYR A 329 -3.86 51.38 -2.31
C TYR A 329 -4.37 50.48 -3.44
N VAL A 330 -3.88 50.67 -4.67
CA VAL A 330 -4.26 49.83 -5.81
C VAL A 330 -3.97 48.36 -5.52
N GLU A 331 -2.77 48.02 -5.04
CA GLU A 331 -2.39 46.65 -4.71
C GLU A 331 -3.28 46.03 -3.63
N ARG A 332 -3.63 46.81 -2.60
CA ARG A 332 -4.51 46.36 -1.51
C ARG A 332 -5.94 46.13 -1.97
N SER A 333 -6.50 47.04 -2.78
CA SER A 333 -7.82 46.88 -3.38
C SER A 333 -7.87 45.61 -4.24
N LEU A 334 -6.83 45.35 -5.05
CA LEU A 334 -6.74 44.14 -5.87
C LEU A 334 -6.54 42.86 -5.05
N LYS A 335 -5.88 42.95 -3.89
CA LYS A 335 -5.65 41.84 -2.94
C LYS A 335 -6.77 41.66 -1.92
N ASN A 336 -7.89 42.38 -2.05
CA ASN A 336 -9.06 42.21 -1.18
C ASN A 336 -9.47 40.70 -1.18
N PRO A 337 -9.58 40.05 0.00
CA PRO A 337 -9.82 38.60 0.11
C PRO A 337 -11.04 38.09 -0.67
N LEU A 338 -12.03 38.94 -0.89
CA LEU A 338 -13.24 38.65 -1.65
C LEU A 338 -12.96 38.50 -3.15
N ILE A 339 -12.13 39.39 -3.72
CA ILE A 339 -11.92 39.49 -5.17
C ILE A 339 -10.53 39.04 -5.63
N LYS A 340 -9.58 38.80 -4.72
CA LYS A 340 -8.16 38.52 -5.03
C LYS A 340 -7.97 37.43 -6.09
N ASP A 341 -8.80 36.39 -6.05
CA ASP A 341 -8.68 35.22 -6.92
C ASP A 341 -9.19 35.48 -8.36
N VAL A 342 -9.89 36.61 -8.58
CA VAL A 342 -10.55 36.97 -9.85
C VAL A 342 -10.20 38.37 -10.37
N SER A 343 -9.80 39.31 -9.51
CA SER A 343 -9.64 40.74 -9.82
C SER A 343 -8.69 40.99 -11.00
N LEU A 344 -7.54 40.31 -11.03
CA LEU A 344 -6.57 40.46 -12.12
C LEU A 344 -7.08 39.88 -13.45
N ARG A 345 -7.87 38.79 -13.42
CA ARG A 345 -8.47 38.20 -14.64
C ARG A 345 -9.52 39.13 -15.24
N VAL A 346 -10.28 39.82 -14.39
CA VAL A 346 -11.34 40.77 -14.79
C VAL A 346 -10.75 42.10 -15.27
N LEU A 347 -9.69 42.60 -14.63
CA LEU A 347 -9.14 43.94 -14.93
C LEU A 347 -8.12 43.97 -16.06
N ARG A 348 -7.40 42.87 -16.29
CA ARG A 348 -6.38 42.81 -17.34
C ARG A 348 -6.92 43.18 -18.73
N PRO A 349 -8.12 42.74 -19.16
CA PRO A 349 -8.74 43.19 -20.42
C PRO A 349 -8.97 44.71 -20.54
N LEU A 350 -9.17 45.39 -19.41
CA LEU A 350 -9.44 46.83 -19.35
C LEU A 350 -8.17 47.69 -19.45
N VAL A 351 -6.98 47.08 -19.50
CA VAL A 351 -5.69 47.76 -19.58
C VAL A 351 -4.89 47.23 -20.77
N THR A 352 -4.40 48.12 -21.64
CA THR A 352 -3.50 47.74 -22.74
C THR A 352 -2.12 47.34 -22.24
N ASP A 353 -1.34 46.66 -23.08
CA ASP A 353 0.06 46.34 -22.77
C ASP A 353 0.94 47.58 -22.53
N VAL A 354 0.51 48.76 -23.01
CA VAL A 354 1.20 50.05 -22.85
C VAL A 354 0.67 50.81 -21.61
N GLY A 355 -0.26 50.24 -20.85
CA GLY A 355 -0.79 50.84 -19.62
C GLY A 355 -1.83 51.94 -19.85
N THR A 356 -2.59 51.86 -20.95
CA THR A 356 -3.73 52.75 -21.24
C THR A 356 -5.05 52.02 -21.02
N LYS A 357 -6.12 52.75 -20.70
CA LYS A 357 -7.43 52.15 -20.44
C LYS A 357 -8.14 51.66 -21.71
N ARG A 358 -8.95 50.62 -21.58
CA ARG A 358 -9.90 50.10 -22.57
C ARG A 358 -11.30 50.05 -21.97
N THR A 359 -12.29 50.12 -22.84
CA THR A 359 -13.71 50.06 -22.48
C THR A 359 -14.30 48.74 -22.95
N LEU A 360 -14.90 47.97 -22.04
CA LEU A 360 -15.53 46.67 -22.34
C LEU A 360 -16.86 46.50 -21.58
N SER A 361 -17.78 45.75 -22.15
CA SER A 361 -19.03 45.33 -21.50
C SER A 361 -18.80 44.19 -20.50
N THR A 362 -19.74 44.00 -19.57
CA THR A 362 -19.71 42.86 -18.64
C THR A 362 -19.67 41.50 -19.37
N ALA A 363 -20.33 41.40 -20.53
CA ALA A 363 -20.34 40.18 -21.35
C ALA A 363 -18.95 39.87 -21.96
N GLU A 364 -18.30 40.88 -22.56
CA GLU A 364 -16.95 40.74 -23.12
C GLU A 364 -15.93 40.39 -22.03
N LEU A 365 -16.07 40.99 -20.83
CA LEU A 365 -15.21 40.70 -19.68
C LEU A 365 -15.43 39.29 -19.14
N SER A 366 -16.68 38.81 -19.10
CA SER A 366 -17.03 37.45 -18.71
C SER A 366 -16.41 36.40 -19.64
N GLU A 367 -16.51 36.62 -20.96
CA GLU A 367 -15.93 35.73 -21.96
C GLU A 367 -14.40 35.68 -21.84
N GLN A 368 -13.74 36.83 -21.75
CA GLN A 368 -12.28 36.91 -21.64
C GLN A 368 -11.77 36.37 -20.30
N ALA A 369 -12.47 36.65 -19.20
CA ALA A 369 -12.10 36.18 -17.88
C ALA A 369 -12.47 34.71 -17.64
N LYS A 370 -13.36 34.11 -18.44
CA LYS A 370 -13.97 32.77 -18.21
C LYS A 370 -14.59 32.66 -16.83
N LEU A 371 -15.46 33.60 -16.50
CA LEU A 371 -16.18 33.68 -15.22
C LEU A 371 -17.64 34.02 -15.50
N ASP A 372 -18.53 33.65 -14.58
CA ASP A 372 -19.94 34.02 -14.68
C ASP A 372 -20.13 35.55 -14.75
N PRO A 373 -21.03 36.08 -15.61
CA PRO A 373 -21.26 37.52 -15.73
C PRO A 373 -21.60 38.22 -14.41
N SER A 374 -22.30 37.54 -13.50
CA SER A 374 -22.62 38.07 -12.17
C SER A 374 -21.37 38.19 -11.29
N VAL A 375 -20.48 37.20 -11.30
CA VAL A 375 -19.21 37.23 -10.55
C VAL A 375 -18.30 38.35 -11.08
N VAL A 376 -18.25 38.54 -12.40
CA VAL A 376 -17.52 39.64 -13.04
C VAL A 376 -18.09 40.99 -12.63
N ARG A 377 -19.42 41.14 -12.69
CA ARG A 377 -20.10 42.37 -12.27
C ARG A 377 -19.89 42.68 -10.79
N GLY A 378 -20.00 41.68 -9.91
CA GLY A 378 -19.74 41.83 -8.47
C GLY A 378 -18.30 42.25 -8.19
N CYS A 379 -17.33 41.65 -8.89
CA CYS A 379 -15.94 42.06 -8.82
C CYS A 379 -15.75 43.52 -9.27
N LEU A 380 -16.38 43.94 -10.38
CA LEU A 380 -16.29 45.31 -10.89
C LEU A 380 -16.94 46.31 -9.94
N ILE A 381 -18.08 45.98 -9.31
CA ILE A 381 -18.73 46.82 -8.29
C ILE A 381 -17.80 47.02 -7.08
N ALA A 382 -17.17 45.96 -6.59
CA ALA A 382 -16.23 46.05 -5.48
C ALA A 382 -15.04 46.98 -5.81
N ILE A 383 -14.49 46.85 -7.02
CA ILE A 383 -13.36 47.69 -7.48
C ILE A 383 -13.79 49.14 -7.79
N ALA A 384 -15.02 49.32 -8.27
CA ALA A 384 -15.59 50.64 -8.56
C ALA A 384 -15.88 51.43 -7.30
N ASN A 385 -16.30 50.75 -6.23
CA ASN A 385 -16.48 51.35 -4.91
C ASN A 385 -15.15 51.80 -4.28
N ASP A 386 -14.01 51.25 -4.74
CA ASP A 386 -12.65 51.71 -4.42
C ASP A 386 -12.16 52.79 -5.42
N GLY A 387 -12.99 53.19 -6.38
CA GLY A 387 -12.70 54.26 -7.35
C GLY A 387 -11.76 53.88 -8.49
N LEU A 388 -11.38 52.61 -8.65
CA LEU A 388 -10.38 52.21 -9.65
C LEU A 388 -10.98 51.96 -11.04
N VAL A 389 -12.26 51.59 -11.12
CA VAL A 389 -13.02 51.42 -12.36
C VAL A 389 -14.35 52.17 -12.29
N ARG A 390 -14.96 52.45 -13.45
CA ARG A 390 -16.24 53.16 -13.54
C ARG A 390 -17.10 52.66 -14.69
N ILE A 391 -18.40 52.92 -14.58
CA ILE A 391 -19.39 52.67 -15.64
C ILE A 391 -19.48 53.92 -16.53
N LEU A 392 -19.54 53.71 -17.84
CA LEU A 392 -19.84 54.75 -18.82
C LEU A 392 -21.35 54.83 -19.10
N SER A 393 -21.86 56.05 -19.20
CA SER A 393 -23.26 56.34 -19.46
C SER A 393 -23.65 55.97 -20.90
N GLY A 394 -24.62 55.05 -21.07
CA GLY A 394 -25.11 54.60 -22.38
C GLY A 394 -26.21 53.53 -22.22
N ASN A 395 -26.74 53.01 -23.33
CA ASN A 395 -27.77 51.94 -23.32
C ASN A 395 -27.24 50.58 -22.80
N GLU A 396 -25.91 50.40 -22.74
CA GLU A 396 -25.24 49.18 -22.25
C GLU A 396 -24.24 49.53 -21.12
N GLU A 397 -24.21 48.71 -20.07
CA GLU A 397 -23.27 48.85 -18.94
C GLU A 397 -21.83 48.52 -19.40
N ARG A 398 -21.08 49.55 -19.79
CA ARG A 398 -19.66 49.43 -20.18
C ARG A 398 -18.75 49.94 -19.08
N TRP A 399 -17.67 49.21 -18.84
CA TRP A 399 -16.70 49.47 -17.79
C TRP A 399 -15.36 49.92 -18.38
N GLU A 400 -14.72 50.86 -17.70
CA GLU A 400 -13.33 51.24 -17.97
C GLU A 400 -12.58 51.51 -16.66
N VAL A 401 -11.25 51.49 -16.73
CA VAL A 401 -10.40 51.99 -15.63
C VAL A 401 -10.63 53.49 -15.50
N ALA A 402 -10.77 53.98 -14.27
CA ALA A 402 -11.20 55.35 -14.01
C ALA A 402 -10.26 56.41 -14.62
N HIS A 403 -8.95 56.12 -14.75
CA HIS A 403 -7.97 57.00 -15.39
C HIS A 403 -6.75 56.24 -15.96
N ASP A 404 -6.10 56.77 -17.00
CA ASP A 404 -4.89 56.18 -17.62
C ASP A 404 -3.72 56.06 -16.64
N PHE A 405 -3.63 56.99 -15.68
CA PHE A 405 -2.64 56.91 -14.60
C PHE A 405 -2.81 55.63 -13.76
N ILE A 406 -4.05 55.26 -13.44
CA ILE A 406 -4.35 54.03 -12.69
C ILE A 406 -4.00 52.81 -13.54
N ALA A 407 -4.31 52.84 -14.83
CA ALA A 407 -3.94 51.78 -15.76
C ALA A 407 -2.41 51.52 -15.79
N ARG A 408 -1.60 52.58 -15.75
CA ARG A 408 -0.12 52.46 -15.63
C ARG A 408 0.31 51.88 -14.28
N LEU A 409 -0.32 52.26 -13.17
CA LEU A 409 -0.03 51.68 -11.86
C LEU A 409 -0.38 50.19 -11.77
N MET A 410 -1.42 49.74 -12.47
CA MET A 410 -1.85 48.34 -12.50
C MET A 410 -1.00 47.45 -13.40
N GLN A 411 -0.38 48.01 -14.46
CA GLN A 411 0.34 47.25 -15.48
C GLN A 411 1.47 46.33 -14.93
N PRO A 412 2.32 46.76 -13.97
CA PRO A 412 3.31 45.88 -13.35
C PRO A 412 2.70 44.69 -12.61
N MET A 413 1.49 44.84 -12.07
CA MET A 413 0.81 43.84 -11.25
C MET A 413 0.26 42.67 -12.09
N PHE A 414 0.00 42.87 -13.38
CA PHE A 414 -0.45 41.80 -14.29
C PHE A 414 0.66 40.84 -14.72
N ARG A 415 1.94 41.11 -14.39
CA ARG A 415 3.10 40.31 -14.79
C ARG A 415 3.51 39.24 -13.76
N ASP A 416 2.87 39.20 -12.59
CA ASP A 416 3.28 38.30 -11.51
C ASP A 416 2.84 36.85 -11.78
N ARG A 417 3.79 35.98 -12.18
CA ARG A 417 3.54 34.59 -12.60
C ARG A 417 3.40 33.59 -11.45
N ARG A 418 3.62 34.00 -10.19
CA ARG A 418 3.72 33.08 -9.05
C ARG A 418 2.40 32.40 -8.69
N ASP A 419 1.28 33.09 -8.84
CA ASP A 419 -0.04 32.53 -8.50
C ASP A 419 -0.53 31.50 -9.53
N ALA A 420 -0.18 31.66 -10.82
CA ALA A 420 -0.54 30.71 -11.87
C ALA A 420 0.17 29.35 -11.71
N ALA A 421 1.45 29.37 -11.34
CA ALA A 421 2.23 28.14 -11.12
C ALA A 421 1.69 27.34 -9.91
N TRP A 422 1.31 28.01 -8.83
CA TRP A 422 0.76 27.36 -7.64
C TRP A 422 -0.57 26.66 -7.92
N TYR A 423 -1.47 27.30 -8.68
CA TYR A 423 -2.74 26.68 -9.09
C TYR A 423 -2.53 25.44 -9.97
N SER A 424 -1.56 25.48 -10.89
CA SER A 424 -1.23 24.31 -11.72
C SER A 424 -0.61 23.17 -10.90
N VAL A 425 0.23 23.44 -9.90
CA VAL A 425 0.81 22.38 -9.04
C VAL A 425 -0.24 21.80 -8.09
N ARG A 426 -1.15 22.64 -7.56
CA ARG A 426 -2.21 22.26 -6.63
C ARG A 426 -3.17 21.20 -7.20
N THR A 427 -3.47 21.22 -8.50
CA THR A 427 -4.39 20.25 -9.11
C THR A 427 -3.78 18.84 -9.19
N TRP A 428 -2.45 18.72 -9.29
CA TRP A 428 -1.76 17.43 -9.36
C TRP A 428 -1.37 16.86 -7.99
N LEU A 429 -1.30 17.69 -6.95
CA LEU A 429 -0.96 17.30 -5.58
C LEU A 429 -1.77 16.10 -5.04
N PRO A 430 -3.11 16.00 -5.24
CA PRO A 430 -3.88 14.85 -4.78
C PRO A 430 -3.52 13.55 -5.50
N LEU A 431 -3.32 13.60 -6.82
CA LEU A 431 -2.94 12.44 -7.61
C LEU A 431 -1.52 11.96 -7.26
N ALA A 432 -0.59 12.89 -7.08
CA ALA A 432 0.78 12.60 -6.63
C ALA A 432 0.80 12.04 -5.21
N ALA A 433 0.03 12.61 -4.28
CA ALA A 433 -0.08 12.10 -2.92
C ALA A 433 -0.71 10.70 -2.87
N LEU A 434 -1.77 10.46 -3.66
CA LEU A 434 -2.44 9.16 -3.74
C LEU A 434 -1.51 8.09 -4.34
N THR A 435 -0.74 8.42 -5.38
CA THR A 435 0.21 7.50 -6.00
C THR A 435 1.38 7.17 -5.09
N ILE A 436 1.97 8.16 -4.41
CA ILE A 436 3.01 7.94 -3.40
C ILE A 436 2.46 7.08 -2.26
N TRP A 437 1.24 7.34 -1.81
CA TRP A 437 0.59 6.57 -0.76
C TRP A 437 0.34 5.11 -1.17
N LEU A 438 -0.23 4.86 -2.35
CA LEU A 438 -0.42 3.52 -2.91
C LEU A 438 0.91 2.77 -3.06
N LEU A 439 1.94 3.42 -3.60
CA LEU A 439 3.28 2.83 -3.71
C LEU A 439 3.86 2.48 -2.35
N THR A 440 3.76 3.39 -1.38
CA THR A 440 4.25 3.17 -0.01
C THR A 440 3.51 2.01 0.66
N PHE A 441 2.18 1.95 0.50
CA PHE A 441 1.35 0.85 1.00
C PHE A 441 1.71 -0.49 0.36
N ILE A 442 1.88 -0.53 -0.97
CA ILE A 442 2.27 -1.75 -1.70
C ILE A 442 3.66 -2.21 -1.26
N VAL A 443 4.64 -1.30 -1.20
CA VAL A 443 6.02 -1.62 -0.80
C VAL A 443 6.06 -2.13 0.64
N LEU A 444 5.41 -1.44 1.58
CA LEU A 444 5.35 -1.89 2.98
C LEU A 444 4.61 -3.23 3.11
N SER A 445 3.51 -3.45 2.38
CA SER A 445 2.78 -4.72 2.43
C SER A 445 3.58 -5.90 1.87
N LEU A 446 4.46 -5.66 0.89
CA LEU A 446 5.33 -6.69 0.31
C LEU A 446 6.58 -6.97 1.17
N VAL A 447 7.12 -5.95 1.82
CA VAL A 447 8.40 -6.02 2.55
C VAL A 447 8.20 -6.35 4.03
N TYR A 448 7.11 -5.87 4.65
CA TYR A 448 6.85 -6.05 6.08
C TYR A 448 6.83 -7.52 6.52
N PRO A 449 6.15 -8.47 5.84
CA PRO A 449 6.15 -9.87 6.27
C PRO A 449 7.56 -10.47 6.34
N ARG A 450 8.44 -10.08 5.42
CA ARG A 450 9.84 -10.54 5.40
C ARG A 450 10.65 -9.93 6.54
N LEU A 451 10.53 -8.63 6.78
CA LEU A 451 11.22 -7.96 7.88
C LEU A 451 10.76 -8.47 9.25
N HIS A 452 9.45 -8.74 9.38
CA HIS A 452 8.84 -9.30 10.59
C HIS A 452 9.32 -10.72 10.86
N ASP A 453 9.28 -11.61 9.85
CA ASP A 453 9.80 -12.97 9.97
C ASP A 453 11.31 -12.98 10.26
N ASP A 454 12.09 -12.13 9.60
CA ASP A 454 13.54 -11.99 9.84
C ASP A 454 13.84 -11.53 11.29
N TYR A 455 13.03 -10.63 11.84
CA TYR A 455 13.15 -10.20 13.23
C TYR A 455 12.89 -11.36 14.19
N ILE A 456 11.77 -12.07 14.02
CA ILE A 456 11.43 -13.22 14.87
C ILE A 456 12.49 -14.32 14.76
N LEU A 457 12.99 -14.62 13.55
CA LEU A 457 14.04 -15.63 13.37
C LEU A 457 15.35 -15.26 14.07
N ARG A 458 15.69 -13.96 14.17
CA ARG A 458 16.85 -13.49 14.95
C ARG A 458 16.65 -13.67 16.45
N GLU A 459 15.46 -13.34 16.95
CA GLU A 459 15.09 -13.59 18.35
C GLU A 459 15.15 -15.08 18.68
N LEU A 460 14.57 -15.94 17.84
CA LEU A 460 14.63 -17.40 18.00
C LEU A 460 16.07 -17.93 17.97
N ALA A 461 16.91 -17.41 17.07
CA ALA A 461 18.31 -17.79 17.01
C ALA A 461 19.09 -17.39 18.26
N SER A 462 18.69 -16.31 18.96
CA SER A 462 19.33 -15.88 20.22
C SER A 462 19.19 -16.91 21.36
N VAL A 463 18.12 -17.72 21.32
CA VAL A 463 17.88 -18.83 22.24
C VAL A 463 18.24 -20.20 21.65
N GLY A 464 18.91 -20.21 20.49
CA GLY A 464 19.42 -21.42 19.85
C GLY A 464 18.42 -22.16 18.96
N LEU A 465 17.24 -21.60 18.68
CA LEU A 465 16.28 -22.17 17.73
C LEU A 465 16.56 -21.65 16.32
N VAL A 466 16.93 -22.56 15.41
CA VAL A 466 17.28 -22.23 14.03
C VAL A 466 16.41 -22.99 13.03
N PRO A 467 16.28 -22.52 11.78
CA PRO A 467 15.58 -23.25 10.74
C PRO A 467 16.19 -24.65 10.50
N GLY A 468 15.34 -25.66 10.55
CA GLY A 468 15.70 -27.06 10.30
C GLY A 468 15.43 -27.52 8.87
N PRO A 469 15.42 -28.85 8.64
CA PRO A 469 15.17 -29.43 7.32
C PRO A 469 13.83 -28.96 6.73
N PRO A 470 13.76 -28.76 5.40
CA PRO A 470 12.56 -28.24 4.75
C PRO A 470 11.38 -29.21 4.92
N ALA A 471 10.25 -28.69 5.40
CA ALA A 471 9.00 -29.41 5.46
C ALA A 471 8.06 -28.99 4.32
N LYS A 472 7.28 -29.93 3.77
CA LYS A 472 6.35 -29.68 2.65
C LYS A 472 5.27 -28.64 2.94
N THR A 473 4.95 -28.36 4.21
CA THR A 473 3.76 -27.55 4.59
C THR A 473 4.00 -26.53 5.69
N GLY A 474 5.24 -26.06 5.88
CA GLY A 474 5.54 -25.03 6.87
C GLY A 474 7.02 -25.00 7.27
N ASN A 475 7.32 -24.24 8.32
CA ASN A 475 8.66 -24.11 8.88
C ASN A 475 8.99 -25.25 9.84
N THR A 476 10.26 -25.64 9.86
CA THR A 476 10.84 -26.56 10.85
C THR A 476 11.82 -25.76 11.70
N LEU A 477 11.78 -25.92 13.01
CA LEU A 477 12.75 -25.35 13.94
C LEU A 477 13.46 -26.46 14.70
N VAL A 478 14.78 -26.31 14.85
CA VAL A 478 15.64 -27.27 15.54
C VAL A 478 16.58 -26.50 16.46
N GLN A 479 16.87 -27.05 17.63
CA GLN A 479 17.87 -26.48 18.53
C GLN A 479 19.29 -26.73 17.99
N ASN A 480 20.14 -25.71 18.00
CA ASN A 480 21.52 -25.78 17.52
C ASN A 480 22.54 -26.21 18.60
N GLY A 481 22.10 -26.85 19.69
CA GLY A 481 22.95 -27.27 20.80
C GLY A 481 23.32 -26.17 21.81
N LEU A 482 22.79 -24.95 21.68
CA LEU A 482 22.98 -23.90 22.69
C LEU A 482 22.34 -24.32 24.03
N ALA A 483 23.11 -24.23 25.11
CA ALA A 483 22.64 -24.61 26.44
C ALA A 483 21.50 -23.70 26.93
N ILE A 484 20.41 -24.31 27.41
CA ILE A 484 19.26 -23.60 27.97
C ILE A 484 19.46 -23.45 29.48
N GLN A 485 19.80 -22.25 29.95
CA GLN A 485 20.00 -21.96 31.37
C GLN A 485 18.71 -21.54 32.09
N ASP A 486 17.84 -20.79 31.39
CA ASP A 486 16.53 -20.36 31.87
C ASP A 486 15.46 -20.83 30.88
N GLU A 487 14.78 -21.93 31.25
CA GLU A 487 13.72 -22.55 30.45
C GLU A 487 12.52 -21.62 30.26
N LYS A 488 12.18 -20.78 31.25
CA LYS A 488 11.06 -19.84 31.14
C LYS A 488 11.37 -18.73 30.15
N ALA A 489 12.58 -18.17 30.21
CA ALA A 489 13.03 -17.18 29.23
C ALA A 489 13.11 -17.78 27.81
N PHE A 490 13.63 -19.01 27.70
CA PHE A 490 13.64 -19.76 26.44
C PHE A 490 12.23 -19.91 25.86
N TRP A 491 11.27 -20.41 26.63
CA TRP A 491 9.91 -20.63 26.16
C TRP A 491 9.18 -19.33 25.81
N ASN A 492 9.44 -18.23 26.53
CA ASN A 492 8.92 -16.91 26.18
C ASN A 492 9.36 -16.49 24.77
N VAL A 493 10.65 -16.67 24.43
CA VAL A 493 11.17 -16.35 23.10
C VAL A 493 10.69 -17.36 22.06
N ALA A 494 10.75 -18.66 22.36
CA ALA A 494 10.29 -19.73 21.46
C ALA A 494 8.82 -19.58 21.06
N SER A 495 7.96 -19.08 21.96
CA SER A 495 6.55 -18.82 21.68
C SER A 495 6.33 -17.81 20.54
N GLN A 496 7.32 -16.95 20.24
CA GLN A 496 7.24 -16.00 19.13
C GLN A 496 7.15 -16.69 17.77
N ALA A 497 7.58 -17.95 17.68
CA ALA A 497 7.48 -18.77 16.48
C ALA A 497 6.01 -18.93 15.99
N ASN A 498 5.03 -18.73 16.86
CA ASN A 498 3.61 -18.71 16.50
C ASN A 498 3.21 -17.50 15.62
N TYR A 499 4.00 -16.43 15.62
CA TYR A 499 3.74 -15.20 14.86
C TYR A 499 4.49 -15.11 13.52
N LEU A 500 5.22 -16.17 13.14
CA LEU A 500 5.80 -16.28 11.80
C LEU A 500 4.71 -16.36 10.74
N SER A 501 4.93 -15.69 9.61
CA SER A 501 3.99 -15.66 8.48
C SER A 501 3.73 -17.07 7.93
N THR A 502 4.77 -17.90 7.89
CA THR A 502 4.67 -19.34 7.60
C THR A 502 4.66 -20.13 8.90
N PRO A 503 3.66 -21.01 9.13
CA PRO A 503 3.50 -21.67 10.41
C PRO A 503 4.60 -22.70 10.66
N VAL A 504 5.01 -22.83 11.92
CA VAL A 504 5.95 -23.86 12.36
C VAL A 504 5.17 -25.17 12.54
N VAL A 505 5.57 -26.18 11.77
CA VAL A 505 4.92 -27.50 11.74
C VAL A 505 5.76 -28.57 12.44
N SER A 506 7.03 -28.30 12.69
CA SER A 506 7.96 -29.22 13.36
C SER A 506 8.89 -28.46 14.28
N LEU A 507 9.05 -28.96 15.51
CA LEU A 507 9.94 -28.42 16.53
C LEU A 507 10.74 -29.55 17.17
N THR A 508 12.06 -29.41 17.20
CA THR A 508 12.98 -30.38 17.82
C THR A 508 13.90 -29.66 18.80
N ILE A 509 13.93 -30.10 20.05
CA ILE A 509 14.79 -29.55 21.11
C ILE A 509 15.47 -30.71 21.84
N ASP A 510 16.77 -30.85 21.60
CA ASP A 510 17.57 -31.97 22.11
C ASP A 510 18.12 -31.71 23.52
N ALA A 511 18.16 -30.44 23.95
CA ALA A 511 18.60 -30.08 25.30
C ALA A 511 17.61 -30.59 26.33
N LYS A 512 18.17 -31.01 27.47
CA LYS A 512 17.40 -31.48 28.62
C LYS A 512 16.60 -30.33 29.21
N LEU A 513 15.29 -30.46 29.19
CA LEU A 513 14.33 -29.53 29.75
C LEU A 513 13.63 -30.15 30.95
N THR A 514 13.15 -29.31 31.86
CA THR A 514 12.28 -29.80 32.93
C THR A 514 10.96 -30.29 32.32
N GLY A 515 10.40 -29.54 31.36
CA GLY A 515 9.12 -29.79 30.75
C GLY A 515 8.00 -28.88 31.26
N ARG A 516 8.30 -27.96 32.18
CA ARG A 516 7.33 -27.01 32.75
C ARG A 516 7.19 -25.79 31.85
N GLY A 517 5.94 -25.40 31.58
CA GLY A 517 5.63 -24.15 30.88
C GLY A 517 5.94 -24.16 29.38
N VAL A 518 5.91 -25.35 28.75
CA VAL A 518 5.96 -25.46 27.28
C VAL A 518 4.71 -24.75 26.71
N PRO A 519 4.86 -23.75 25.83
CA PRO A 519 3.74 -22.97 25.33
C PRO A 519 2.93 -23.74 24.27
N ASP A 520 1.70 -23.29 24.04
CA ASP A 520 0.87 -23.85 22.98
C ASP A 520 1.44 -23.52 21.59
N PHE A 521 1.62 -24.56 20.77
CA PHE A 521 1.95 -24.44 19.34
C PHE A 521 0.81 -25.02 18.49
N PRO A 522 -0.28 -24.25 18.26
CA PRO A 522 -1.55 -24.80 17.74
C PRO A 522 -1.45 -25.36 16.32
N LYS A 523 -0.43 -24.98 15.56
CA LYS A 523 -0.20 -25.45 14.17
C LYS A 523 0.83 -26.57 14.05
N LEU A 524 1.40 -26.99 15.19
CA LEU A 524 2.47 -27.98 15.22
C LEU A 524 1.94 -29.37 14.84
N LYS A 525 2.69 -30.08 13.99
CA LYS A 525 2.40 -31.45 13.55
C LYS A 525 3.42 -32.46 14.08
N LYS A 526 4.63 -32.00 14.40
CA LYS A 526 5.77 -32.82 14.84
C LYS A 526 6.45 -32.14 16.02
N LEU A 527 6.66 -32.89 17.10
CA LEU A 527 7.33 -32.39 18.30
C LEU A 527 8.30 -33.46 18.81
N ASP A 528 9.55 -33.04 19.02
CA ASP A 528 10.60 -33.87 19.60
C ASP A 528 11.24 -33.08 20.75
N LEU A 529 11.10 -33.60 21.97
CA LEU A 529 11.57 -32.94 23.19
C LEU A 529 12.31 -33.90 24.10
N ASN A 530 13.36 -33.40 24.75
CA ASN A 530 14.06 -34.07 25.84
C ASN A 530 13.59 -33.53 27.19
N LEU A 531 12.69 -34.23 27.88
CA LEU A 531 12.00 -33.78 29.09
C LEU A 531 12.28 -34.66 30.31
N SER A 532 12.17 -34.07 31.50
CA SER A 532 12.19 -34.80 32.78
C SER A 532 10.81 -35.01 33.41
N THR A 533 9.80 -34.20 33.05
CA THR A 533 8.42 -34.31 33.50
C THR A 533 7.45 -33.82 32.42
N LEU A 534 6.16 -34.16 32.54
CA LEU A 534 5.06 -33.72 31.67
C LEU A 534 4.05 -32.83 32.42
N GLU A 535 4.45 -32.28 33.56
CA GLU A 535 3.67 -31.28 34.29
C GLU A 535 3.46 -30.02 33.42
N ASP A 536 2.21 -29.57 33.27
CA ASP A 536 1.82 -28.44 32.41
C ASP A 536 2.13 -28.64 30.90
N PHE A 537 2.11 -29.88 30.40
CA PHE A 537 2.29 -30.13 28.97
C PHE A 537 1.13 -29.53 28.13
N PRO A 538 1.42 -28.81 27.04
CA PRO A 538 0.44 -28.04 26.28
C PRO A 538 -0.53 -28.93 25.50
N ASN A 539 -1.70 -28.39 25.19
CA ASN A 539 -2.65 -29.09 24.36
C ASN A 539 -2.33 -28.86 22.87
N LEU A 540 -1.97 -29.92 22.16
CA LEU A 540 -1.52 -29.85 20.77
C LEU A 540 -2.47 -30.64 19.85
N PRO A 541 -3.66 -30.10 19.53
CA PRO A 541 -4.74 -30.86 18.87
C PRO A 541 -4.40 -31.32 17.45
N ASN A 542 -3.43 -30.68 16.79
CA ASN A 542 -2.99 -30.99 15.42
C ASN A 542 -1.70 -31.84 15.37
N LEU A 543 -1.17 -32.25 16.51
CA LEU A 543 0.08 -33.00 16.57
C LEU A 543 -0.13 -34.41 15.99
N LEU A 544 0.71 -34.79 15.04
CA LEU A 544 0.68 -36.09 14.34
C LEU A 544 1.79 -37.02 14.82
N TRP A 545 2.93 -36.47 15.22
CA TRP A 545 4.07 -37.22 15.73
C TRP A 545 4.64 -36.53 16.96
N LEU A 546 4.82 -37.32 18.02
CA LEU A 546 5.43 -36.91 19.27
C LEU A 546 6.55 -37.87 19.61
N ARG A 547 7.75 -37.32 19.82
CA ARG A 547 8.87 -38.03 20.43
C ARG A 547 9.20 -37.36 21.76
N LEU A 548 9.24 -38.17 22.81
CA LEU A 548 9.71 -37.75 24.11
C LEU A 548 10.97 -38.57 24.43
N SER A 549 12.02 -37.87 24.81
CA SER A 549 13.24 -38.48 25.32
C SER A 549 13.61 -37.91 26.69
N GLY A 550 14.46 -38.60 27.44
CA GLY A 550 15.03 -38.04 28.66
C GLY A 550 15.24 -39.06 29.76
N ASP A 551 16.50 -39.13 30.22
CA ASP A 551 16.99 -40.08 31.23
C ASP A 551 16.40 -39.90 32.65
N ARG A 552 15.41 -39.02 32.80
CA ARG A 552 14.71 -38.71 34.06
C ARG A 552 13.19 -38.72 33.93
N LEU A 553 12.64 -38.99 32.74
CA LEU A 553 11.19 -39.07 32.56
C LEU A 553 10.68 -40.41 33.10
N GLU A 554 10.05 -40.38 34.28
CA GLU A 554 9.60 -41.58 35.00
C GLU A 554 8.10 -41.89 34.83
N SER A 555 7.29 -40.90 34.43
CA SER A 555 5.83 -41.03 34.36
C SER A 555 5.23 -40.27 33.18
N LEU A 556 4.13 -40.80 32.64
CA LEU A 556 3.31 -40.15 31.61
C LEU A 556 2.20 -39.25 32.19
N LYS A 557 2.11 -39.13 33.51
CA LYS A 557 1.13 -38.27 34.19
C LYS A 557 1.33 -36.81 33.79
N GLY A 558 0.27 -36.16 33.35
CA GLY A 558 0.28 -34.78 32.86
C GLY A 558 0.20 -34.66 31.35
N LEU A 559 0.42 -35.76 30.61
CA LEU A 559 0.21 -35.78 29.16
C LEU A 559 -1.28 -35.61 28.82
N PRO A 560 -1.68 -34.57 28.04
CA PRO A 560 -3.07 -34.39 27.62
C PRO A 560 -3.44 -35.38 26.50
N SER A 561 -4.74 -35.56 26.27
CA SER A 561 -5.20 -36.34 25.11
C SER A 561 -4.85 -35.60 23.82
N LEU A 562 -4.14 -36.27 22.91
CA LEU A 562 -3.70 -35.72 21.63
C LEU A 562 -4.51 -36.40 20.50
N PRO A 563 -5.66 -35.83 20.09
CA PRO A 563 -6.65 -36.53 19.28
C PRO A 563 -6.19 -36.85 17.86
N ALA A 564 -5.24 -36.09 17.30
CA ALA A 564 -4.70 -36.29 15.96
C ALA A 564 -3.41 -37.12 15.92
N LEU A 565 -2.87 -37.51 17.09
CA LEU A 565 -1.56 -38.16 17.17
C LEU A 565 -1.60 -39.52 16.48
N ARG A 566 -0.67 -39.75 15.55
CA ARG A 566 -0.56 -41.00 14.78
C ARG A 566 0.65 -41.83 15.16
N LYS A 567 1.74 -41.18 15.57
CA LYS A 567 2.96 -41.86 16.00
C LYS A 567 3.47 -41.27 17.31
N PHE A 568 3.76 -42.15 18.27
CA PHE A 568 4.27 -41.78 19.59
C PHE A 568 5.54 -42.57 19.92
N GLU A 569 6.60 -41.86 20.29
CA GLU A 569 7.91 -42.46 20.58
C GLU A 569 8.36 -42.05 21.98
N LEU A 570 8.73 -43.04 22.79
CA LEU A 570 9.37 -42.89 24.09
C LEU A 570 10.78 -43.47 23.99
N ILE A 571 11.80 -42.63 24.01
CA ILE A 571 13.19 -43.05 23.75
C ILE A 571 14.08 -42.64 24.93
N ASP A 572 14.94 -43.52 25.42
CA ASP A 572 15.88 -43.19 26.51
C ASP A 572 15.19 -42.65 27.78
N THR A 573 14.03 -43.20 28.15
CA THR A 573 13.25 -42.75 29.31
C THR A 573 13.40 -43.66 30.53
N ARG A 574 12.76 -43.33 31.66
CA ARG A 574 12.65 -44.21 32.84
C ARG A 574 11.19 -44.60 33.12
N VAL A 575 10.34 -44.53 32.10
CA VAL A 575 8.93 -44.91 32.20
C VAL A 575 8.83 -46.44 32.35
N THR A 576 8.28 -46.88 33.48
CA THR A 576 8.10 -48.32 33.80
C THR A 576 6.67 -48.80 33.65
N ASN A 577 5.70 -47.90 33.48
CA ASN A 577 4.29 -48.22 33.22
C ASN A 577 3.58 -47.05 32.53
N PHE A 578 2.34 -47.27 32.07
CA PHE A 578 1.55 -46.28 31.35
C PHE A 578 0.50 -45.58 32.24
N VAL A 579 0.63 -45.66 33.56
CA VAL A 579 -0.30 -44.99 34.47
C VAL A 579 -0.26 -43.47 34.22
N GLY A 580 -1.45 -42.92 33.96
CA GLY A 580 -1.62 -41.50 33.61
C GLY A 580 -1.57 -41.20 32.11
N MET A 581 -1.32 -42.20 31.26
CA MET A 581 -1.42 -42.03 29.79
C MET A 581 -2.90 -41.90 29.37
N PRO A 582 -3.27 -40.83 28.65
CA PRO A 582 -4.62 -40.67 28.11
C PRO A 582 -4.86 -41.58 26.90
N SER A 583 -6.12 -41.89 26.60
CA SER A 583 -6.46 -42.52 25.32
C SER A 583 -6.17 -41.57 24.15
N MET A 584 -5.58 -42.12 23.08
CA MET A 584 -5.22 -41.42 21.84
C MET A 584 -5.97 -42.08 20.67
N PRO A 585 -7.10 -41.52 20.22
CA PRO A 585 -8.02 -42.22 19.32
C PRO A 585 -7.47 -42.44 17.91
N ALA A 586 -6.49 -41.66 17.46
CA ALA A 586 -5.89 -41.75 16.13
C ALA A 586 -4.51 -42.42 16.11
N LEU A 587 -4.00 -42.90 17.25
CA LEU A 587 -2.65 -43.43 17.35
C LEU A 587 -2.52 -44.74 16.57
N GLN A 588 -1.56 -44.80 15.66
CA GLN A 588 -1.30 -45.93 14.75
C GLN A 588 -0.02 -46.66 15.08
N GLU A 589 1.01 -45.94 15.51
CA GLU A 589 2.33 -46.50 15.80
C GLU A 589 2.83 -46.00 17.17
N MET A 590 3.28 -46.93 18.00
CA MET A 590 3.90 -46.62 19.28
C MET A 590 5.23 -47.35 19.41
N THR A 591 6.29 -46.59 19.69
CA THR A 591 7.64 -47.12 19.86
C THR A 591 8.17 -46.74 21.24
N ILE A 592 8.78 -47.70 21.92
CA ILE A 592 9.37 -47.55 23.25
C ILE A 592 10.77 -48.13 23.17
N ASP A 593 11.80 -47.31 23.34
CA ASP A 593 13.18 -47.74 23.11
C ASP A 593 14.11 -47.27 24.21
N PHE A 594 15.10 -48.10 24.55
CA PHE A 594 16.18 -47.81 25.51
C PHE A 594 15.74 -47.20 26.86
N ASN A 595 14.68 -47.68 27.51
CA ASN A 595 14.37 -47.20 28.85
C ASN A 595 15.46 -47.65 29.86
N ASP A 596 16.30 -46.75 30.37
CA ASP A 596 17.42 -47.03 31.32
C ASP A 596 16.88 -47.71 32.59
N ILE A 597 16.98 -49.04 32.64
CA ILE A 597 16.19 -49.90 33.52
C ILE A 597 16.75 -50.00 34.95
N ARG A 598 17.50 -49.00 35.41
CA ARG A 598 18.06 -48.99 36.78
C ARG A 598 16.98 -49.02 37.89
N GLY A 599 15.68 -48.96 37.54
CA GLY A 599 14.54 -48.88 38.45
C GLY A 599 13.41 -49.92 38.24
N GLY A 600 13.62 -51.00 37.48
CA GLY A 600 12.60 -52.03 37.21
C GLY A 600 12.06 -51.97 35.77
N GLY A 601 11.67 -53.12 35.24
CA GLY A 601 11.20 -53.30 33.87
C GLY A 601 9.83 -52.69 33.59
N LEU A 602 9.53 -52.59 32.30
CA LEU A 602 8.28 -52.11 31.74
C LEU A 602 7.15 -53.11 32.02
N SER A 603 6.11 -52.61 32.66
CA SER A 603 4.78 -53.21 32.74
C SER A 603 3.82 -52.44 31.84
N PHE A 604 2.78 -53.11 31.35
CA PHE A 604 1.70 -52.48 30.58
C PHE A 604 0.57 -51.93 31.46
N GLU A 605 0.75 -51.88 32.79
CA GLU A 605 -0.24 -51.30 33.71
C GLU A 605 -0.59 -49.86 33.33
N GLY A 606 -1.89 -49.55 33.31
CA GLY A 606 -2.41 -48.25 32.92
C GLY A 606 -2.49 -48.00 31.41
N MET A 607 -2.10 -48.95 30.55
CA MET A 607 -2.19 -48.78 29.10
C MET A 607 -3.66 -48.62 28.65
N PRO A 608 -4.02 -47.49 27.99
CA PRO A 608 -5.39 -47.25 27.56
C PRO A 608 -5.74 -48.02 26.28
N LEU A 609 -7.04 -48.10 25.96
CA LEU A 609 -7.49 -48.59 24.66
C LEU A 609 -7.08 -47.59 23.58
N LEU A 610 -6.37 -48.10 22.57
CA LEU A 610 -5.85 -47.34 21.42
C LEU A 610 -6.48 -47.93 20.15
N PRO A 611 -7.68 -47.45 19.77
CA PRO A 611 -8.54 -48.14 18.81
C PRO A 611 -8.01 -48.21 17.38
N GLN A 612 -6.94 -47.46 17.06
CA GLN A 612 -6.32 -47.41 15.74
C GLN A 612 -4.87 -47.93 15.75
N LEU A 613 -4.38 -48.46 16.88
CA LEU A 613 -2.98 -48.86 17.01
C LEU A 613 -2.71 -50.09 16.13
N GLN A 614 -1.82 -49.94 15.16
CA GLN A 614 -1.42 -50.98 14.22
C GLN A 614 -0.06 -51.59 14.57
N LYS A 615 0.83 -50.81 15.17
CA LYS A 615 2.18 -51.24 15.54
C LYS A 615 2.54 -50.81 16.96
N LEU A 616 2.96 -51.77 17.77
CA LEU A 616 3.54 -51.54 19.08
C LEU A 616 4.93 -52.17 19.11
N GLN A 617 5.95 -51.36 19.33
CA GLN A 617 7.35 -51.79 19.30
C GLN A 617 8.04 -51.37 20.59
N ALA A 618 8.66 -52.34 21.26
CA ALA A 618 9.44 -52.16 22.46
C ALA A 618 10.75 -52.98 22.43
N PRO A 619 11.55 -52.91 21.35
CA PRO A 619 12.58 -53.91 21.03
C PRO A 619 13.74 -53.99 22.02
N GLN A 620 14.10 -52.87 22.66
CA GLN A 620 15.13 -52.81 23.70
C GLN A 620 14.56 -52.57 25.10
N ALA A 621 13.23 -52.55 25.23
CA ALA A 621 12.60 -52.44 26.54
C ALA A 621 12.80 -53.74 27.33
N LEU A 622 12.99 -53.62 28.64
CA LEU A 622 12.94 -54.76 29.53
C LEU A 622 11.50 -55.00 29.95
N ILE A 623 10.88 -56.10 29.55
CA ILE A 623 9.48 -56.36 29.91
C ILE A 623 9.44 -57.28 31.13
N GLU A 624 8.90 -56.77 32.24
CA GLU A 624 8.76 -57.53 33.49
C GLU A 624 7.45 -58.33 33.57
N SER A 625 6.38 -57.82 32.95
CA SER A 625 5.06 -58.47 32.96
C SER A 625 4.18 -57.94 31.82
N PHE A 626 3.30 -58.80 31.29
CA PHE A 626 2.25 -58.41 30.34
C PHE A 626 0.99 -57.86 31.03
N LYS A 627 0.93 -57.84 32.36
CA LYS A 627 -0.19 -57.29 33.12
C LYS A 627 -0.51 -55.87 32.65
N GLY A 628 -1.79 -55.64 32.37
CA GLY A 628 -2.29 -54.37 31.84
C GLY A 628 -2.22 -54.24 30.31
N LEU A 629 -1.57 -55.18 29.61
CA LEU A 629 -1.63 -55.25 28.15
C LEU A 629 -3.03 -55.69 27.73
N ILE A 630 -3.77 -54.77 27.14
CA ILE A 630 -5.13 -55.01 26.68
C ILE A 630 -5.17 -55.31 25.17
N SER A 631 -6.21 -56.02 24.74
CA SER A 631 -6.45 -56.33 23.32
C SER A 631 -6.65 -55.03 22.53
N GLN A 632 -5.70 -54.73 21.64
CA GLN A 632 -5.79 -53.60 20.71
C GLN A 632 -6.42 -54.13 19.41
N PRO A 633 -7.59 -53.61 18.98
CA PRO A 633 -8.41 -54.24 17.94
C PRO A 633 -7.79 -54.21 16.54
N GLU A 634 -6.92 -53.22 16.29
CA GLU A 634 -6.30 -52.98 14.97
C GLU A 634 -4.82 -53.36 14.94
N LEU A 635 -4.28 -53.99 16.00
CA LEU A 635 -2.85 -54.28 16.11
C LEU A 635 -2.46 -55.38 15.12
N VAL A 636 -1.55 -55.04 14.20
CA VAL A 636 -1.04 -55.93 13.14
C VAL A 636 0.37 -56.43 13.45
N ARG A 637 1.19 -55.60 14.11
CA ARG A 637 2.56 -55.95 14.49
C ARG A 637 2.83 -55.63 15.95
N LEU A 638 3.40 -56.61 16.64
CA LEU A 638 3.84 -56.49 18.02
C LEU A 638 5.29 -56.95 18.12
N GLU A 639 6.15 -56.09 18.61
CA GLU A 639 7.58 -56.36 18.78
C GLU A 639 7.97 -55.98 20.20
N LEU A 640 8.48 -56.95 20.97
CA LEU A 640 8.68 -56.81 22.40
C LEU A 640 10.07 -57.34 22.79
N GLY A 641 10.86 -56.47 23.42
CA GLY A 641 12.25 -56.69 23.81
C GLY A 641 12.43 -57.35 25.17
N SER A 642 13.66 -57.82 25.43
CA SER A 642 14.20 -58.36 26.70
C SER A 642 13.16 -58.65 27.78
N ILE A 643 12.44 -59.76 27.65
CA ILE A 643 11.50 -60.18 28.68
C ILE A 643 12.30 -60.79 29.87
N LEU A 644 12.58 -60.00 30.91
CA LEU A 644 13.12 -60.46 32.21
C LEU A 644 11.94 -60.72 33.14
N ILE A 645 11.76 -61.96 33.58
CA ILE A 645 10.73 -62.27 34.58
C ILE A 645 11.42 -62.47 35.93
N GLY A 646 11.11 -61.58 36.87
CA GLY A 646 11.70 -61.52 38.19
C GLY A 646 12.57 -60.27 38.33
N GLY A 647 12.17 -59.37 39.24
CA GLY A 647 12.85 -58.09 39.44
C GLY A 647 14.31 -58.22 39.93
N PRO A 648 15.01 -57.09 40.11
CA PRO A 648 16.37 -57.10 40.63
C PRO A 648 16.39 -57.69 42.05
N GLY A 649 17.04 -58.84 42.23
CA GLY A 649 17.23 -59.48 43.53
C GLY A 649 16.64 -60.88 43.70
N LEU A 650 16.08 -61.50 42.65
CA LEU A 650 15.75 -62.94 42.67
C LEU A 650 16.97 -63.73 42.18
N ASP A 651 17.53 -64.54 43.08
CA ASP A 651 18.67 -65.42 42.81
C ASP A 651 18.47 -66.23 41.52
N GLU A 652 19.57 -66.47 40.79
CA GLU A 652 19.65 -67.27 39.56
C GLU A 652 19.26 -68.77 39.75
N GLY A 653 18.59 -69.11 40.86
CA GLY A 653 18.51 -70.46 41.41
C GLY A 653 17.17 -71.20 41.34
N GLU A 654 15.99 -70.57 41.41
CA GLU A 654 14.81 -71.38 41.81
C GLU A 654 13.42 -71.14 41.19
N ASP A 655 13.22 -70.22 40.24
CA ASP A 655 11.91 -70.13 39.56
C ASP A 655 12.00 -70.45 38.05
N ASP A 656 11.92 -71.75 37.76
CA ASP A 656 11.73 -72.38 36.44
C ASP A 656 10.29 -72.23 35.90
N HIS A 657 9.57 -71.21 36.38
CA HIS A 657 8.24 -70.89 35.92
C HIS A 657 8.33 -70.23 34.54
N ALA A 658 8.06 -71.03 33.50
CA ALA A 658 7.78 -70.52 32.17
C ALA A 658 6.69 -69.44 32.25
N LEU A 659 6.89 -68.31 31.56
CA LEU A 659 5.84 -67.29 31.43
C LEU A 659 4.60 -67.95 30.81
N ASP A 660 3.47 -67.91 31.52
CA ASP A 660 2.19 -68.25 30.92
C ASP A 660 1.71 -67.03 30.12
N PHE A 661 1.35 -67.24 28.85
CA PHE A 661 0.55 -66.30 28.05
C PHE A 661 -0.82 -65.99 28.68
N GLY A 662 -1.13 -66.48 29.88
CA GLY A 662 -2.35 -66.20 30.64
C GLY A 662 -2.70 -64.71 30.75
N GLU A 663 -1.70 -63.82 30.74
CA GLU A 663 -1.88 -62.36 30.71
C GLU A 663 -1.87 -61.73 29.31
N PHE A 664 -1.56 -62.51 28.26
CA PHE A 664 -1.46 -62.02 26.89
C PHE A 664 -2.86 -61.97 26.24
N PRO A 665 -3.34 -60.79 25.84
CA PRO A 665 -4.69 -60.65 25.31
C PRO A 665 -4.80 -61.23 23.90
N PRO A 666 -6.00 -61.63 23.46
CA PRO A 666 -6.22 -61.99 22.06
C PRO A 666 -6.06 -60.74 21.19
N PHE A 667 -5.24 -60.81 20.14
CA PHE A 667 -5.14 -59.73 19.15
C PHE A 667 -5.72 -60.21 17.81
N PRO A 668 -6.94 -59.78 17.45
CA PRO A 668 -7.70 -60.39 16.35
C PRO A 668 -7.08 -60.16 14.96
N LYS A 669 -6.26 -59.11 14.80
CA LYS A 669 -5.61 -58.74 13.53
C LYS A 669 -4.08 -58.89 13.56
N LEU A 670 -3.51 -59.47 14.62
CA LEU A 670 -2.06 -59.55 14.75
C LEU A 670 -1.50 -60.54 13.75
N GLU A 671 -0.70 -60.05 12.80
CA GLU A 671 -0.09 -60.84 11.73
C GLU A 671 1.37 -61.16 12.02
N ALA A 672 2.07 -60.30 12.76
CA ALA A 672 3.50 -60.43 13.06
C ALA A 672 3.81 -60.22 14.55
N LEU A 673 4.52 -61.17 15.14
CA LEU A 673 4.95 -61.14 16.54
C LEU A 673 6.46 -61.37 16.64
N ASN A 674 7.19 -60.40 17.20
CA ASN A 674 8.61 -60.53 17.50
C ASN A 674 8.84 -60.46 19.03
N LEU A 675 9.48 -61.48 19.60
CA LEU A 675 9.77 -61.57 21.03
C LEU A 675 11.25 -61.85 21.27
N TYR A 676 11.89 -61.03 22.10
CA TYR A 676 13.20 -61.33 22.67
C TYR A 676 13.06 -61.92 24.09
N LEU A 677 13.42 -63.18 24.24
CA LEU A 677 13.25 -64.03 25.40
C LEU A 677 14.57 -64.20 26.17
N ARG A 678 14.55 -63.91 27.49
CA ARG A 678 15.64 -64.32 28.40
C ARG A 678 15.30 -65.58 29.21
N LYS A 679 14.03 -66.00 29.21
CA LYS A 679 13.52 -67.20 29.87
C LYS A 679 12.56 -67.96 28.93
N PRO A 680 12.36 -69.27 29.14
CA PRO A 680 11.31 -70.06 28.49
C PRO A 680 9.92 -69.41 28.50
N LEU A 681 9.22 -69.48 27.37
CA LEU A 681 7.87 -68.93 27.21
C LEU A 681 6.90 -70.03 26.79
N ASN A 682 5.76 -70.17 27.47
CA ASN A 682 4.75 -71.17 27.14
C ASN A 682 3.84 -70.70 26.00
N LEU A 683 4.08 -71.17 24.78
CA LEU A 683 3.38 -70.72 23.58
C LEU A 683 1.97 -71.30 23.37
N ALA A 684 1.39 -72.06 24.32
CA ALA A 684 0.12 -72.79 24.12
C ALA A 684 -1.10 -71.90 23.77
N ARG A 685 -1.03 -70.60 24.08
CA ARG A 685 -2.10 -69.62 23.81
C ARG A 685 -1.94 -68.86 22.49
N LEU A 686 -0.89 -69.13 21.70
CA LEU A 686 -0.80 -68.62 20.32
C LEU A 686 -1.99 -69.06 19.46
N SER A 687 -2.68 -70.13 19.84
CA SER A 687 -4.01 -70.53 19.34
C SER A 687 -5.04 -69.40 19.32
N LYS A 688 -4.94 -68.41 20.20
CA LYS A 688 -5.84 -67.24 20.25
C LYS A 688 -5.49 -66.17 19.22
N LEU A 689 -4.31 -66.25 18.59
CA LEU A 689 -3.83 -65.31 17.58
C LEU A 689 -4.13 -65.87 16.18
N SER A 690 -5.41 -65.95 15.83
CA SER A 690 -5.87 -66.61 14.61
C SER A 690 -5.36 -66.00 13.30
N ALA A 691 -4.94 -64.73 13.32
CA ALA A 691 -4.39 -64.02 12.16
C ALA A 691 -2.86 -64.08 12.07
N LEU A 692 -2.18 -64.72 13.02
CA LEU A 692 -0.71 -64.72 13.10
C LEU A 692 -0.11 -65.49 11.92
N LYS A 693 0.72 -64.80 11.13
CA LYS A 693 1.39 -65.32 9.94
C LYS A 693 2.88 -65.52 10.18
N SER A 694 3.50 -64.57 10.88
CA SER A 694 4.95 -64.51 11.10
C SER A 694 5.27 -64.41 12.58
N ILE A 695 6.18 -65.26 13.06
CA ILE A 695 6.71 -65.18 14.42
C ILE A 695 8.23 -65.19 14.40
N GLU A 696 8.82 -64.27 15.16
CA GLU A 696 10.25 -64.19 15.41
C GLU A 696 10.50 -64.32 16.90
N LEU A 697 11.36 -65.28 17.26
CA LEU A 697 11.75 -65.55 18.63
C LEU A 697 13.27 -65.48 18.71
N GLN A 698 13.77 -64.58 19.54
CA GLN A 698 15.20 -64.44 19.83
C GLN A 698 15.46 -64.75 21.30
N GLY A 699 16.52 -65.46 21.64
CA GLY A 699 16.86 -65.64 23.06
C GLY A 699 18.11 -66.48 23.33
N ASP A 700 18.52 -66.53 24.59
CA ASP A 700 19.67 -67.36 25.00
C ASP A 700 19.29 -68.85 25.11
N LYS A 701 18.00 -69.15 25.35
CA LYS A 701 17.44 -70.51 25.32
C LYS A 701 15.96 -70.45 24.96
N ILE A 702 15.56 -71.14 23.89
CA ILE A 702 14.15 -71.25 23.47
C ILE A 702 13.67 -72.69 23.73
N VAL A 703 12.60 -72.85 24.51
CA VAL A 703 11.94 -74.15 24.78
C VAL A 703 10.42 -73.97 24.77
N GLY A 704 9.65 -75.07 24.71
CA GLY A 704 8.18 -75.01 24.77
C GLY A 704 7.54 -74.58 23.45
N LEU A 705 8.17 -74.91 22.32
CA LEU A 705 7.69 -74.56 20.98
C LEU A 705 6.42 -75.28 20.55
N GLU A 706 5.98 -76.32 21.27
CA GLU A 706 4.78 -77.12 20.99
C GLU A 706 3.52 -76.27 20.73
N GLY A 707 3.40 -75.12 21.42
CA GLY A 707 2.29 -74.19 21.24
C GLY A 707 2.21 -73.53 19.85
N LEU A 708 3.31 -73.50 19.08
CA LEU A 708 3.31 -72.98 17.70
C LEU A 708 2.36 -73.77 16.78
N ALA A 709 2.22 -75.07 17.00
CA ALA A 709 1.32 -75.93 16.21
C ALA A 709 -0.16 -75.52 16.34
N SER A 710 -0.47 -74.70 17.35
CA SER A 710 -1.82 -74.21 17.59
C SER A 710 -2.18 -72.93 16.80
N ALA A 711 -1.22 -72.30 16.11
CA ALA A 711 -1.43 -71.11 15.30
C ALA A 711 -1.82 -71.47 13.84
N PRO A 712 -3.09 -71.32 13.43
CA PRO A 712 -3.61 -71.95 12.19
C PRO A 712 -3.15 -71.28 10.89
N SER A 713 -2.61 -70.06 10.95
CA SER A 713 -2.18 -69.27 9.79
C SER A 713 -0.67 -69.03 9.74
N LEU A 714 0.09 -69.66 10.66
CA LEU A 714 1.52 -69.46 10.77
C LEU A 714 2.22 -70.05 9.54
N ASN A 715 2.91 -69.19 8.78
CA ASN A 715 3.64 -69.59 7.58
C ASN A 715 5.13 -69.18 7.60
N GLU A 716 5.52 -68.25 8.47
CA GLU A 716 6.91 -67.83 8.65
C GLU A 716 7.35 -67.96 10.12
N LEU A 717 8.44 -68.68 10.36
CA LEU A 717 9.05 -68.87 11.67
C LEU A 717 10.53 -68.48 11.62
N LYS A 718 10.92 -67.54 12.49
CA LYS A 718 12.32 -67.14 12.69
C LYS A 718 12.73 -67.43 14.13
N LEU A 719 13.81 -68.16 14.29
CA LEU A 719 14.41 -68.49 15.58
C LEU A 719 15.86 -68.00 15.58
N SER A 720 16.25 -67.26 16.62
CA SER A 720 17.63 -66.88 16.88
C SER A 720 18.00 -67.26 18.30
N VAL A 721 18.88 -68.24 18.44
CA VAL A 721 19.22 -68.88 19.72
C VAL A 721 20.71 -68.76 19.98
N LYS A 722 21.12 -68.25 21.14
CA LYS A 722 22.53 -68.38 21.54
C LYS A 722 22.80 -69.82 21.99
N GLY A 723 23.90 -70.42 21.55
CA GLY A 723 24.26 -71.79 21.88
C GLY A 723 23.68 -72.86 20.96
N SER A 724 23.54 -74.09 21.49
CA SER A 724 23.09 -75.25 20.70
C SER A 724 21.56 -75.34 20.65
N PHE A 725 21.01 -75.57 19.46
CA PHE A 725 19.57 -75.74 19.25
C PHE A 725 19.27 -77.05 18.48
N LEU A 726 18.29 -77.80 18.98
CA LEU A 726 17.80 -79.02 18.35
C LEU A 726 16.61 -78.66 17.45
N VAL A 727 16.75 -78.79 16.13
CA VAL A 727 15.68 -78.40 15.19
C VAL A 727 14.41 -79.25 15.39
N LYS A 728 14.54 -80.49 15.89
CA LYS A 728 13.38 -81.34 16.27
C LYS A 728 12.50 -80.76 17.38
N ASP A 729 13.01 -79.79 18.14
CA ASP A 729 12.24 -79.16 19.21
C ASP A 729 11.20 -78.18 18.60
N VAL A 730 11.33 -77.84 17.31
CA VAL A 730 10.26 -77.19 16.54
C VAL A 730 9.19 -78.25 16.25
N PRO A 731 7.91 -78.04 16.62
CA PRO A 731 6.85 -79.01 16.35
C PRO A 731 6.55 -79.11 14.85
N ALA A 732 5.76 -80.12 14.47
CA ALA A 732 5.21 -80.19 13.12
C ALA A 732 4.31 -78.98 12.81
N LEU A 733 4.63 -78.28 11.72
CA LEU A 733 3.94 -77.05 11.29
C LEU A 733 3.51 -77.22 9.82
N PRO A 734 2.31 -77.77 9.56
CA PRO A 734 1.89 -78.17 8.21
C PRO A 734 1.60 -77.01 7.26
N SER A 735 1.54 -75.77 7.75
CA SER A 735 1.31 -74.55 6.96
C SER A 735 2.57 -73.68 6.81
N LEU A 736 3.71 -74.13 7.34
CA LEU A 736 4.95 -73.36 7.34
C LEU A 736 5.60 -73.36 5.96
N THR A 737 5.74 -72.19 5.35
CA THR A 737 6.40 -72.00 4.04
C THR A 737 7.81 -71.45 4.17
N SER A 738 8.13 -70.78 5.29
CA SER A 738 9.47 -70.25 5.57
C SER A 738 9.93 -70.54 6.99
N LEU A 739 11.11 -71.16 7.10
CA LEU A 739 11.78 -71.45 8.36
C LEU A 739 13.18 -70.86 8.33
N ARG A 740 13.51 -70.03 9.33
CA ARG A 740 14.86 -69.57 9.60
C ARG A 740 15.26 -69.93 11.02
N VAL A 741 16.40 -70.58 11.17
CA VAL A 741 16.99 -70.89 12.47
C VAL A 741 18.44 -70.44 12.45
N ASP A 742 18.78 -69.56 13.37
CA ASP A 742 20.12 -69.06 13.63
C ASP A 742 20.52 -69.53 15.03
N ALA A 743 21.61 -70.29 15.13
CA ALA A 743 22.16 -70.73 16.41
C ALA A 743 23.67 -70.96 16.34
N ASP A 744 24.37 -70.96 17.48
CA ASP A 744 25.81 -71.28 17.48
C ASP A 744 26.07 -72.70 16.98
N LYS A 745 25.18 -73.65 17.32
CA LYS A 745 25.23 -75.05 16.86
C LYS A 745 23.83 -75.60 16.58
N LEU A 746 23.66 -76.27 15.44
CA LEU A 746 22.39 -76.87 15.02
C LEU A 746 22.51 -78.39 14.92
N ILE A 747 21.49 -79.09 15.41
CA ILE A 747 21.36 -80.56 15.35
C ILE A 747 20.00 -80.91 14.72
N PHE A 748 20.03 -81.71 13.64
CA PHE A 748 18.87 -82.09 12.83
C PHE A 748 18.32 -83.48 13.17
N PHE A 749 17.06 -83.74 12.81
CA PHE A 749 16.42 -85.06 12.94
C PHE A 749 15.61 -85.42 11.68
N ASP A 750 14.62 -84.63 11.27
CA ASP A 750 13.83 -84.84 10.02
C ASP A 750 13.12 -83.53 9.59
N MET A 751 13.02 -83.27 8.28
CA MET A 751 12.28 -82.13 7.71
C MET A 751 10.87 -82.50 7.23
N ALA A 752 10.45 -83.78 7.35
CA ALA A 752 9.10 -84.25 7.01
C ALA A 752 7.97 -83.53 7.79
N ASP A 753 8.30 -82.94 8.93
CA ASP A 753 7.41 -82.15 9.79
C ASP A 753 6.97 -80.80 9.15
N PHE A 754 7.59 -80.39 8.04
CA PHE A 754 7.31 -79.16 7.30
C PHE A 754 6.98 -79.45 5.81
N PRO A 755 5.83 -80.09 5.51
CA PRO A 755 5.55 -80.65 4.19
C PRO A 755 5.38 -79.61 3.06
N VAL A 756 5.08 -78.36 3.39
CA VAL A 756 4.87 -77.26 2.44
C VAL A 756 6.00 -76.21 2.46
N LEU A 757 7.15 -76.55 3.06
CA LEU A 757 8.26 -75.61 3.25
C LEU A 757 8.92 -75.24 1.92
N GLU A 758 8.83 -73.95 1.55
CA GLU A 758 9.41 -73.42 0.32
C GLU A 758 10.81 -72.81 0.54
N LYS A 759 11.07 -72.30 1.76
CA LYS A 759 12.32 -71.63 2.13
C LYS A 759 12.83 -72.13 3.48
N ALA A 760 14.07 -72.60 3.51
CA ALA A 760 14.75 -73.01 4.73
C ALA A 760 16.11 -72.33 4.84
N GLN A 761 16.36 -71.64 5.95
CA GLN A 761 17.64 -71.03 6.27
C GLN A 761 18.12 -71.51 7.63
N PHE A 762 19.32 -72.08 7.64
CA PHE A 762 20.00 -72.57 8.82
C PHE A 762 21.38 -71.91 8.89
N ASP A 763 21.59 -71.08 9.89
CA ASP A 763 22.88 -70.44 10.18
C ASP A 763 23.40 -70.96 11.51
N GLY A 764 24.64 -71.46 11.50
CA GLY A 764 25.25 -72.06 12.69
C GLY A 764 26.20 -73.20 12.39
N ILE A 765 26.87 -73.72 13.42
CA ILE A 765 27.68 -74.94 13.28
C ILE A 765 26.73 -76.13 13.08
N LEU A 766 26.57 -76.54 11.83
CA LEU A 766 25.84 -77.75 11.40
C LEU A 766 26.71 -78.98 11.66
N ALA A 767 26.22 -79.91 12.49
CA ALA A 767 26.89 -81.19 12.74
C ALA A 767 26.73 -82.17 11.56
N ASP A 768 25.53 -82.20 10.96
CA ASP A 768 25.15 -83.06 9.83
C ASP A 768 24.23 -82.28 8.87
N LEU A 769 24.01 -82.80 7.66
CA LEU A 769 23.01 -82.25 6.73
C LEU A 769 21.58 -82.49 7.25
N PRO A 770 20.63 -81.57 7.02
CA PRO A 770 19.23 -81.82 7.29
C PRO A 770 18.70 -82.97 6.43
N ASN A 771 18.00 -83.92 7.05
CA ASN A 771 17.30 -84.99 6.33
C ASN A 771 16.08 -84.39 5.61
N ILE A 772 16.18 -84.21 4.29
CA ILE A 772 15.13 -83.63 3.45
C ILE A 772 14.67 -84.69 2.44
N SER A 773 13.35 -84.86 2.28
CA SER A 773 12.78 -85.75 1.27
C SER A 773 12.94 -85.17 -0.15
N ALA A 774 13.28 -86.00 -1.14
CA ALA A 774 13.41 -85.59 -2.55
C ALA A 774 12.13 -84.95 -3.15
N GLY A 775 10.95 -85.25 -2.59
CA GLY A 775 9.67 -84.64 -2.98
C GLY A 775 9.37 -83.28 -2.35
N SER A 776 10.32 -82.69 -1.61
CA SER A 776 10.12 -81.41 -0.93
C SER A 776 9.86 -80.24 -1.91
N PRO A 777 8.95 -79.31 -1.57
CA PRO A 777 8.68 -78.12 -2.39
C PRO A 777 9.71 -77.00 -2.23
N LEU A 778 10.84 -77.24 -1.54
CA LEU A 778 11.88 -76.24 -1.31
C LEU A 778 12.36 -75.60 -2.62
N THR A 779 12.25 -74.28 -2.66
CA THR A 779 12.79 -73.40 -3.71
C THR A 779 14.10 -72.76 -3.28
N GLU A 780 14.29 -72.58 -1.97
CA GLU A 780 15.47 -71.95 -1.39
C GLU A 780 15.95 -72.73 -0.15
N LEU A 781 17.22 -73.13 -0.17
CA LEU A 781 17.88 -73.80 0.94
C LEU A 781 19.20 -73.09 1.23
N ARG A 782 19.34 -72.57 2.45
CA ARG A 782 20.57 -71.94 2.93
C ARG A 782 21.11 -72.70 4.13
N LEU A 783 22.34 -73.20 3.98
CA LEU A 783 23.11 -73.91 5.00
C LEU A 783 24.41 -73.16 5.19
N VAL A 784 24.39 -72.16 6.07
CA VAL A 784 25.51 -71.24 6.28
C VAL A 784 26.24 -71.62 7.56
N SER A 785 27.58 -71.48 7.55
CA SER A 785 28.45 -71.64 8.73
C SER A 785 28.60 -73.07 9.29
N GLY A 786 28.21 -74.10 8.52
CA GLY A 786 28.35 -75.52 8.87
C GLY A 786 29.79 -76.06 8.79
N ARG A 787 30.63 -75.62 9.72
CA ARG A 787 32.07 -75.93 9.78
C ARG A 787 32.40 -77.41 10.00
N GLU A 788 31.45 -78.32 10.14
CA GLU A 788 31.72 -79.77 10.26
C GLU A 788 31.36 -80.55 8.99
N ILE A 789 30.59 -79.97 8.07
CA ILE A 789 30.14 -80.64 6.84
C ILE A 789 31.28 -80.65 5.80
N THR A 790 31.80 -81.84 5.49
CA THR A 790 32.89 -82.04 4.52
C THR A 790 32.47 -82.67 3.19
N SER A 791 31.26 -83.26 3.13
CA SER A 791 30.71 -83.94 1.96
C SER A 791 29.22 -83.67 1.83
N LEU A 792 28.69 -83.85 0.62
CA LEU A 792 27.27 -83.80 0.28
C LEU A 792 26.72 -85.22 -0.02
N ASP A 793 27.31 -86.24 0.59
CA ASP A 793 26.78 -87.60 0.48
C ASP A 793 25.33 -87.63 0.98
N ASP A 794 24.48 -88.36 0.25
CA ASP A 794 23.04 -88.48 0.51
C ASP A 794 22.25 -87.16 0.43
N PHE A 795 22.79 -86.11 -0.23
CA PHE A 795 22.03 -84.90 -0.53
C PHE A 795 20.86 -85.22 -1.47
N PRO A 796 19.62 -84.79 -1.15
CA PRO A 796 18.43 -85.18 -1.89
C PRO A 796 18.32 -84.48 -3.26
N ASP A 797 17.67 -85.15 -4.21
CA ASP A 797 17.34 -84.59 -5.52
C ASP A 797 16.14 -83.63 -5.41
N LEU A 798 16.41 -82.40 -4.97
CA LEU A 798 15.41 -81.35 -4.74
C LEU A 798 14.98 -80.69 -6.05
N LYS A 799 13.94 -81.26 -6.67
CA LYS A 799 13.49 -80.84 -8.01
C LYS A 799 13.03 -79.39 -8.11
N HIS A 800 12.55 -78.79 -7.02
CA HIS A 800 12.04 -77.41 -7.02
C HIS A 800 13.09 -76.35 -6.66
N LEU A 801 14.30 -76.78 -6.24
CA LEU A 801 15.30 -75.88 -5.69
C LEU A 801 15.87 -74.96 -6.77
N SER A 802 15.73 -73.65 -6.59
CA SER A 802 16.31 -72.62 -7.46
C SER A 802 17.53 -71.94 -6.83
N ASN A 803 17.58 -71.88 -5.49
CA ASN A 803 18.62 -71.16 -4.75
C ASN A 803 19.21 -72.06 -3.67
N LEU A 804 20.53 -72.26 -3.74
CA LEU A 804 21.28 -73.08 -2.79
C LEU A 804 22.47 -72.31 -2.22
N ASP A 805 22.49 -72.09 -0.91
CA ASP A 805 23.62 -71.47 -0.22
C ASP A 805 24.31 -72.50 0.66
N LEU A 806 25.59 -72.73 0.37
CA LEU A 806 26.48 -73.67 1.05
C LEU A 806 27.75 -72.94 1.53
N ARG A 807 27.65 -71.65 1.85
CA ARG A 807 28.78 -70.86 2.34
C ARG A 807 29.33 -71.39 3.65
N TYR A 808 30.64 -71.24 3.82
CA TYR A 808 31.34 -71.51 5.07
C TYR A 808 31.18 -72.94 5.61
N LEU A 809 30.99 -73.91 4.71
CA LEU A 809 31.13 -75.33 5.00
C LEU A 809 32.61 -75.76 4.84
N LYS A 810 32.92 -77.04 5.02
CA LYS A 810 34.26 -77.60 4.78
C LYS A 810 34.28 -78.53 3.56
N LEU A 811 33.44 -78.26 2.55
CA LEU A 811 33.34 -79.11 1.36
C LEU A 811 34.65 -79.11 0.57
N GLY A 812 35.11 -80.32 0.21
CA GLY A 812 36.30 -80.51 -0.63
C GLY A 812 36.00 -80.69 -2.12
N LYS A 813 34.80 -81.17 -2.45
CA LYS A 813 34.35 -81.45 -3.82
C LYS A 813 32.82 -81.41 -3.91
N LEU A 814 32.29 -81.16 -5.11
CA LEU A 814 30.85 -81.14 -5.39
C LEU A 814 30.32 -82.39 -6.12
N SER A 815 31.17 -83.38 -6.41
CA SER A 815 30.83 -84.57 -7.22
C SER A 815 29.63 -85.41 -6.74
N LYS A 816 29.13 -85.13 -5.52
CA LYS A 816 28.03 -85.84 -4.86
C LYS A 816 26.72 -85.05 -4.83
N LEU A 817 26.73 -83.79 -5.28
CA LEU A 817 25.52 -83.00 -5.48
C LEU A 817 24.72 -83.59 -6.66
N PRO A 818 23.46 -84.03 -6.47
CA PRO A 818 22.64 -84.53 -7.56
C PRO A 818 22.30 -83.43 -8.58
N PRO A 819 21.92 -83.77 -9.82
CA PRO A 819 21.57 -82.80 -10.85
C PRO A 819 20.24 -82.11 -10.55
N LEU A 820 20.29 -81.01 -9.80
CA LEU A 820 19.13 -80.18 -9.46
C LEU A 820 18.61 -79.43 -10.71
N GLU A 821 17.46 -79.85 -11.25
CA GLU A 821 16.92 -79.40 -12.55
C GLU A 821 16.57 -77.90 -12.61
N ASN A 822 16.19 -77.32 -11.46
CA ASN A 822 15.71 -75.94 -11.37
C ASN A 822 16.73 -74.97 -10.74
N LEU A 823 17.92 -75.45 -10.37
CA LEU A 823 18.92 -74.64 -9.70
C LEU A 823 19.41 -73.50 -10.61
N MET A 824 19.25 -72.27 -10.14
CA MET A 824 19.65 -71.04 -10.84
C MET A 824 20.86 -70.40 -10.15
N THR A 825 20.86 -70.37 -8.82
CA THR A 825 21.89 -69.70 -8.02
C THR A 825 22.51 -70.64 -7.00
N ILE A 826 23.85 -70.68 -6.94
CA ILE A 826 24.59 -71.39 -5.90
C ILE A 826 25.64 -70.49 -5.23
N TYR A 827 25.73 -70.54 -3.90
CA TYR A 827 26.76 -69.86 -3.11
C TYR A 827 27.69 -70.87 -2.45
N LEU A 828 28.99 -70.73 -2.71
CA LEU A 828 30.06 -71.61 -2.26
C LEU A 828 31.25 -70.94 -1.51
N PRO A 829 31.32 -69.61 -1.28
CA PRO A 829 32.45 -69.01 -0.53
C PRO A 829 32.73 -69.68 0.81
N GLY A 830 33.99 -69.62 1.25
CA GLY A 830 34.39 -70.12 2.57
C GLY A 830 34.54 -71.65 2.70
N ASN A 831 34.48 -72.39 1.59
CA ASN A 831 34.73 -73.84 1.52
C ASN A 831 36.21 -74.20 1.24
N LYS A 832 36.51 -75.51 1.12
CA LYS A 832 37.83 -76.05 0.72
C LYS A 832 37.78 -76.77 -0.64
N LEU A 833 36.94 -76.27 -1.56
CA LEU A 833 36.65 -76.93 -2.83
C LEU A 833 37.88 -76.95 -3.74
N ALA A 834 38.21 -78.13 -4.26
CA ALA A 834 39.19 -78.33 -5.33
C ALA A 834 38.57 -78.94 -6.60
N ASP A 835 37.32 -79.40 -6.52
CA ASP A 835 36.60 -80.07 -7.61
C ASP A 835 35.15 -79.56 -7.69
N TYR A 836 34.84 -78.92 -8.82
CA TYR A 836 33.54 -78.32 -9.16
C TYR A 836 32.75 -79.12 -10.21
N SER A 837 33.20 -80.32 -10.58
CA SER A 837 32.59 -81.15 -11.64
C SER A 837 31.10 -81.44 -11.41
N GLY A 838 30.66 -81.49 -10.16
CA GLY A 838 29.25 -81.65 -9.80
C GLY A 838 28.32 -80.56 -10.33
N LEU A 839 28.84 -79.41 -10.77
CA LEU A 839 28.02 -78.30 -11.28
C LEU A 839 27.49 -78.51 -12.70
N GLU A 840 28.13 -79.35 -13.53
CA GLU A 840 27.77 -79.52 -14.95
C GLU A 840 26.35 -80.08 -15.18
N GLY A 841 25.79 -80.75 -14.18
CA GLY A 841 24.44 -81.32 -14.24
C GLY A 841 23.29 -80.31 -14.13
N HIS A 842 23.55 -79.07 -13.70
CA HIS A 842 22.52 -78.06 -13.41
C HIS A 842 22.21 -77.17 -14.62
N ARG A 843 21.20 -77.54 -15.41
CA ARG A 843 20.93 -76.90 -16.72
C ARG A 843 20.45 -75.46 -16.66
N LYS A 844 19.90 -75.01 -15.53
CA LYS A 844 19.38 -73.64 -15.34
C LYS A 844 20.33 -72.72 -14.56
N LEU A 845 21.51 -73.21 -14.19
CA LEU A 845 22.47 -72.49 -13.37
C LEU A 845 23.00 -71.29 -14.13
N ASN A 846 22.83 -70.10 -13.56
CA ASN A 846 23.23 -68.83 -14.18
C ASN A 846 23.95 -67.87 -13.22
N HIS A 847 23.98 -68.18 -11.92
CA HIS A 847 24.74 -67.44 -10.91
C HIS A 847 25.52 -68.41 -10.01
N ILE A 848 26.85 -68.29 -9.99
CA ILE A 848 27.75 -69.14 -9.22
C ILE A 848 28.68 -68.24 -8.41
N TYR A 849 28.45 -68.19 -7.11
CA TYR A 849 29.31 -67.45 -6.21
C TYR A 849 30.32 -68.40 -5.59
N VAL A 850 31.62 -68.11 -5.72
CA VAL A 850 32.70 -69.00 -5.26
C VAL A 850 33.72 -68.32 -4.34
N TYR A 851 33.66 -67.00 -4.22
CA TYR A 851 34.62 -66.21 -3.46
C TYR A 851 33.95 -64.99 -2.83
N GLU A 852 34.46 -64.55 -1.68
CA GLU A 852 34.05 -63.30 -1.01
C GLU A 852 35.18 -62.28 -1.14
N ASP A 853 34.93 -61.21 -1.91
CA ASP A 853 35.83 -60.05 -2.03
C ASP A 853 35.00 -58.79 -2.24
N ILE A 854 35.60 -57.63 -1.99
CA ILE A 854 34.99 -56.30 -2.13
C ILE A 854 34.78 -55.95 -3.61
N ASP A 855 35.54 -56.54 -4.54
CA ASP A 855 35.35 -56.41 -5.99
C ASP A 855 34.72 -57.70 -6.57
N PRO A 856 33.44 -57.67 -7.02
CA PRO A 856 32.75 -58.85 -7.55
C PRO A 856 33.35 -59.43 -8.85
N LYS A 857 34.38 -58.79 -9.42
CA LYS A 857 35.07 -59.21 -10.65
C LYS A 857 36.38 -59.97 -10.41
N ILE A 858 36.86 -60.06 -9.16
CA ILE A 858 38.15 -60.70 -8.85
C ILE A 858 37.88 -62.06 -8.22
N VAL A 859 37.95 -63.11 -9.05
CA VAL A 859 37.93 -64.51 -8.62
C VAL A 859 39.36 -65.06 -8.76
N PRO A 860 39.93 -65.74 -7.74
CA PRO A 860 41.25 -66.36 -7.85
C PRO A 860 41.35 -67.26 -9.09
N SER A 861 42.46 -67.16 -9.83
CA SER A 861 42.60 -67.83 -11.13
C SER A 861 42.55 -69.36 -11.02
N ASP A 862 43.09 -69.91 -9.94
CA ASP A 862 43.05 -71.33 -9.61
C ASP A 862 41.62 -71.83 -9.35
N VAL A 863 40.80 -71.05 -8.65
CA VAL A 863 39.37 -71.34 -8.44
C VAL A 863 38.59 -71.24 -9.75
N TYR A 864 38.83 -70.20 -10.55
CA TYR A 864 38.18 -69.99 -11.84
C TYR A 864 38.50 -71.10 -12.84
N GLU A 865 39.75 -71.59 -12.85
CA GLU A 865 40.19 -72.69 -13.72
C GLU A 865 39.61 -74.05 -13.30
N ALA A 866 39.41 -74.29 -12.00
CA ALA A 866 38.80 -75.52 -11.48
C ALA A 866 37.30 -75.65 -11.80
N ILE A 867 36.63 -74.55 -12.18
CA ILE A 867 35.22 -74.55 -12.61
C ILE A 867 35.10 -75.01 -14.07
N PRO A 868 34.12 -75.89 -14.40
CA PRO A 868 33.82 -76.30 -15.76
C PRO A 868 33.73 -75.14 -16.75
N GLN A 869 34.40 -75.27 -17.90
CA GLN A 869 34.53 -74.19 -18.89
C GLN A 869 33.19 -73.61 -19.34
N THR A 870 32.16 -74.45 -19.46
CA THR A 870 30.79 -74.07 -19.85
C THR A 870 30.08 -73.17 -18.84
N LEU A 871 30.52 -73.18 -17.59
CA LEU A 871 29.89 -72.48 -16.47
C LEU A 871 30.65 -71.24 -16.02
N ARG A 872 31.90 -71.07 -16.45
CA ARG A 872 32.78 -69.94 -16.06
C ARG A 872 32.19 -68.54 -16.35
N GLN A 873 31.27 -68.44 -17.32
CA GLN A 873 30.57 -67.18 -17.64
C GLN A 873 29.53 -66.76 -16.59
N PHE A 874 29.11 -67.68 -15.72
CA PHE A 874 28.12 -67.47 -14.66
C PHE A 874 28.75 -67.23 -13.29
N VAL A 875 30.09 -67.18 -13.23
CA VAL A 875 30.85 -67.05 -11.98
C VAL A 875 30.97 -65.58 -11.58
N SER A 876 30.68 -65.28 -10.32
CA SER A 876 30.82 -63.96 -9.70
C SER A 876 31.39 -64.08 -8.28
N ALA A 877 31.98 -63.00 -7.76
CA ALA A 877 32.23 -62.91 -6.32
C ALA A 877 30.93 -62.48 -5.60
N ALA A 878 30.69 -63.02 -4.41
CA ALA A 878 29.56 -62.62 -3.58
C ALA A 878 29.90 -61.30 -2.87
N THR A 879 29.00 -60.33 -2.88
CA THR A 879 29.14 -59.16 -2.00
C THR A 879 28.54 -59.48 -0.63
N TRP A 880 29.00 -58.80 0.43
CA TRP A 880 28.44 -58.94 1.79
C TRP A 880 26.93 -58.61 1.88
N GLN A 881 26.34 -58.01 0.84
CA GLN A 881 24.92 -57.66 0.76
C GLN A 881 24.06 -58.70 0.01
N ASP A 882 24.67 -59.70 -0.64
CA ASP A 882 24.02 -60.83 -1.34
C ASP A 882 23.92 -62.09 -0.46
#